data_AF-A0A3E3DYV9-F1
#
_entry.id   AF-A0A3E3DYV9-F1
#
_cell.length_a   1.000
_cell.length_b   1.000
_cell.length_c   1.000
_cell.angle_alpha   90.00
_cell.angle_beta   90.00
_cell.angle_gamma   90.00
#
_symmetry.space_group_name_H-M   'P 1'
#
loop_
_entity.id
_entity.type
_entity.pdbx_description
1 polymer ?
#
loop_
_entity_poly.entity_id
_entity_poly.type
_entity_poly.pdbx_seq_one_letter_code
_entity_poly.pdbx_strand_id
1 'polypeptide(L)'
;MDFISSREAAEKWGISQTKLDILCSEKKIQGAKIIENMWIIPSNAQNSIYVNNLIYNENKDNYVRPFLKWVGGKGQLIRKIRKYYPFNDKNITKYAEPFVGGGAILFDILNRYNLNKIYISDVNAELINTYKVIRDDIKELIRLLKILQLEYISLSLENQKSYYQKKRDRFNSLKINGNEFENIEKAALMIFLNKTCFNGLYRVNKEGFFNVPMGAYKNPLICDEKNLYNVSYKLKDVTIVCGDYRKSKDFIDNHTFVYLDPPYRPLNNTSSFTSYTETIFDDNEQIELSNFIDDINMKGAKIVLSNSDPKNIDSDDNFFDNVYSEYKIKRVYATRMINSNSSARGKIKELIISNFEEKKMERDFDMWLSSFRDSIADYDYYTDFDKVYKNIDKINVELNILNSLIGSENIEEDFENLIQKYPEVLKCIPLLLAVRASEMYVIDGDGEYTYNFNNKNLSAEQYKIFMRKTGLFDLIGKHIINNLVDYATGVETGLDSNARKNRGGHLMENLVESFIVKAGFKKDKNYFKEMNITTMIDLWDIDLSAISNQGKSEKRFDFVIKTDKMIYGIETNFYRSGGSKLNETARSYKNLSLETDTIDGFTFVWFTDGKGWSNARHNLEETFDVMKHIYNIKDLENGVVNKIFV
;
A
#
# COMPACT_ATOMS: atom_id res chain seq x y z
N MET A 1 -34.53 -20.25 -24.50
CA MET A 1 -33.68 -19.85 -23.36
C MET A 1 -34.62 -19.26 -22.34
N ASP A 2 -34.65 -19.82 -21.14
CA ASP A 2 -35.44 -19.25 -20.05
C ASP A 2 -34.74 -18.00 -19.52
N PHE A 3 -35.49 -16.98 -19.15
CA PHE A 3 -34.97 -15.73 -18.61
C PHE A 3 -35.49 -15.53 -17.18
N ILE A 4 -34.64 -14.98 -16.33
CA ILE A 4 -34.98 -14.53 -14.98
C ILE A 4 -34.85 -13.01 -14.91
N SER A 5 -35.60 -12.39 -14.01
CA SER A 5 -35.49 -10.94 -13.75
C SER A 5 -34.13 -10.59 -13.16
N SER A 6 -33.70 -9.33 -13.32
CA SER A 6 -32.50 -8.82 -12.65
C SER A 6 -32.61 -8.95 -11.13
N ARG A 7 -33.80 -8.86 -10.55
CA ARG A 7 -34.00 -9.10 -9.12
C ARG A 7 -33.70 -10.54 -8.70
N GLU A 8 -34.23 -11.52 -9.42
CA GLU A 8 -34.00 -12.95 -9.13
C GLU A 8 -32.53 -13.35 -9.38
N ALA A 9 -31.90 -12.79 -10.41
CA ALA A 9 -30.48 -12.99 -10.67
C ALA A 9 -29.60 -12.35 -9.59
N ALA A 10 -29.99 -11.19 -9.05
CA ALA A 10 -29.26 -10.51 -7.97
C ALA A 10 -29.29 -11.33 -6.68
N GLU A 11 -30.45 -11.91 -6.33
CA GLU A 11 -30.60 -12.84 -5.20
C GLU A 11 -29.79 -14.12 -5.42
N LYS A 12 -29.88 -14.72 -6.62
CA LYS A 12 -29.10 -15.92 -6.99
C LYS A 12 -27.58 -15.69 -6.89
N TRP A 13 -27.10 -14.47 -7.13
CA TRP A 13 -25.67 -14.14 -7.14
C TRP A 13 -25.19 -13.38 -5.90
N GLY A 14 -26.05 -13.15 -4.90
CA GLY A 14 -25.70 -12.49 -3.66
C GLY A 14 -25.20 -11.04 -3.82
N ILE A 15 -25.69 -10.32 -4.84
CA ILE A 15 -25.35 -8.90 -5.09
C ILE A 15 -26.59 -8.02 -5.09
N SER A 16 -26.42 -6.70 -4.94
CA SER A 16 -27.56 -5.77 -5.03
C SER A 16 -28.08 -5.66 -6.46
N GLN A 17 -29.39 -5.43 -6.61
CA GLN A 17 -30.04 -5.23 -7.91
C GLN A 17 -29.38 -4.08 -8.69
N THR A 18 -29.05 -2.98 -8.02
CA THR A 18 -28.32 -1.84 -8.62
C THR A 18 -26.97 -2.24 -9.21
N LYS A 19 -26.23 -3.12 -8.53
CA LYS A 19 -24.92 -3.60 -9.02
C LYS A 19 -25.11 -4.49 -10.25
N LEU A 20 -26.17 -5.28 -10.27
CA LEU A 20 -26.50 -6.14 -11.41
C LEU A 20 -26.97 -5.31 -12.62
N ASP A 21 -27.77 -4.27 -12.42
CA ASP A 21 -28.23 -3.39 -13.49
C ASP A 21 -27.06 -2.63 -14.14
N ILE A 22 -26.03 -2.25 -13.36
CA ILE A 22 -24.76 -1.72 -13.88
C ILE A 22 -24.02 -2.77 -14.72
N LEU A 23 -23.96 -4.02 -14.28
CA LEU A 23 -23.32 -5.09 -15.05
C LEU A 23 -24.04 -5.36 -16.37
N CYS A 24 -25.37 -5.28 -16.38
CA CYS A 24 -26.16 -5.39 -17.59
C CYS A 24 -25.94 -4.20 -18.54
N SER A 25 -25.92 -2.97 -18.03
CA SER A 25 -25.69 -1.76 -18.86
C SER A 25 -24.28 -1.70 -19.45
N GLU A 26 -23.29 -2.21 -18.73
CA GLU A 26 -21.90 -2.37 -19.17
C GLU A 26 -21.68 -3.60 -20.09
N LYS A 27 -22.75 -4.30 -20.49
CA LYS A 27 -22.72 -5.52 -21.34
C LYS A 27 -21.85 -6.66 -20.77
N LYS A 28 -21.68 -6.71 -19.45
CA LYS A 28 -20.87 -7.72 -18.73
C LYS A 28 -21.60 -9.05 -18.50
N ILE A 29 -22.92 -9.09 -18.72
CA ILE A 29 -23.74 -10.31 -18.63
C ILE A 29 -24.22 -10.67 -20.04
N GLN A 30 -23.64 -11.73 -20.61
CA GLN A 30 -23.93 -12.15 -21.97
C GLN A 30 -25.39 -12.60 -22.11
N GLY A 31 -26.10 -12.02 -23.07
CA GLY A 31 -27.52 -12.33 -23.31
C GLY A 31 -28.51 -11.54 -22.45
N ALA A 32 -28.07 -10.63 -21.58
CA ALA A 32 -28.96 -9.71 -20.87
C ALA A 32 -29.65 -8.75 -21.84
N LYS A 33 -30.95 -8.51 -21.66
CA LYS A 33 -31.78 -7.61 -22.50
C LYS A 33 -32.74 -6.80 -21.64
N ILE A 34 -33.21 -5.68 -22.18
CA ILE A 34 -34.27 -4.87 -21.55
C ILE A 34 -35.61 -5.26 -22.17
N ILE A 35 -36.59 -5.56 -21.33
CA ILE A 35 -38.01 -5.68 -21.69
C ILE A 35 -38.80 -4.80 -20.72
N GLU A 36 -39.65 -3.89 -21.24
CA GLU A 36 -40.55 -3.05 -20.43
C GLU A 36 -39.86 -2.36 -19.24
N ASN A 37 -38.68 -1.78 -19.46
CA ASN A 37 -37.84 -1.12 -18.45
C ASN A 37 -37.21 -2.03 -17.38
N MET A 38 -37.20 -3.35 -17.56
CA MET A 38 -36.53 -4.29 -16.66
C MET A 38 -35.47 -5.11 -17.40
N TRP A 39 -34.33 -5.33 -16.75
CA TRP A 39 -33.31 -6.25 -17.25
C TRP A 39 -33.76 -7.71 -17.05
N ILE A 40 -33.73 -8.47 -18.12
CA ILE A 40 -33.91 -9.92 -18.13
C ILE A 40 -32.58 -10.60 -18.46
N ILE A 41 -32.25 -11.67 -17.72
CA ILE A 41 -30.97 -12.36 -17.77
C ILE A 41 -31.23 -13.84 -18.08
N PRO A 42 -30.49 -14.49 -19.00
CA PRO A 42 -30.63 -15.92 -19.24
C PRO A 42 -30.46 -16.71 -17.93
N SER A 43 -31.37 -17.65 -17.65
CA SER A 43 -31.39 -18.41 -16.39
C SER A 43 -30.10 -19.23 -16.14
N ASN A 44 -29.43 -19.60 -17.23
CA ASN A 44 -28.14 -20.30 -17.27
C ASN A 44 -26.91 -19.36 -17.28
N ALA A 45 -27.10 -18.04 -17.27
CA ALA A 45 -26.00 -17.10 -17.18
C ALA A 45 -25.22 -17.35 -15.89
N GLN A 46 -23.92 -17.59 -16.02
CA GLN A 46 -22.99 -17.59 -14.91
C GLN A 46 -22.39 -16.21 -14.81
N ASN A 47 -22.29 -15.68 -13.59
CA ASN A 47 -21.62 -14.41 -13.37
C ASN A 47 -20.11 -14.61 -13.62
N SER A 48 -19.65 -14.34 -14.84
CA SER A 48 -18.24 -14.46 -15.22
C SER A 48 -17.36 -13.53 -14.39
N ILE A 49 -17.90 -12.46 -13.80
CA ILE A 49 -17.17 -11.58 -12.88
C ILE A 49 -17.12 -12.16 -11.47
N TYR A 50 -18.08 -12.99 -11.05
CA TYR A 50 -18.00 -13.69 -9.76
C TYR A 50 -17.06 -14.89 -9.85
N VAL A 51 -17.12 -15.65 -10.96
CA VAL A 51 -16.20 -16.77 -11.24
C VAL A 51 -14.79 -16.25 -11.51
N ASN A 52 -14.65 -15.18 -12.31
CA ASN A 52 -13.33 -14.56 -12.51
C ASN A 52 -12.85 -13.78 -11.29
N ASN A 53 -13.70 -13.18 -10.44
CA ASN A 53 -13.22 -12.62 -9.15
C ASN A 53 -12.84 -13.72 -8.15
N LEU A 54 -13.45 -14.90 -8.20
CA LEU A 54 -12.99 -16.05 -7.41
C LEU A 54 -11.61 -16.51 -7.89
N ILE A 55 -11.39 -16.59 -9.20
CA ILE A 55 -10.13 -17.05 -9.80
C ILE A 55 -9.03 -15.96 -9.79
N TYR A 56 -9.38 -14.67 -9.95
CA TYR A 56 -8.42 -13.54 -9.91
C TYR A 56 -8.09 -13.05 -8.50
N ASN A 57 -8.97 -13.21 -7.50
CA ASN A 57 -8.62 -12.85 -6.11
C ASN A 57 -7.74 -13.90 -5.41
N GLU A 58 -7.67 -15.13 -5.92
CA GLU A 58 -6.85 -16.18 -5.30
C GLU A 58 -5.35 -15.84 -5.22
N ASN A 59 -4.84 -14.95 -6.10
CA ASN A 59 -3.41 -14.62 -6.14
C ASN A 59 -3.03 -13.24 -5.54
N LYS A 60 -3.98 -12.35 -5.23
CA LYS A 60 -3.67 -10.98 -4.73
C LYS A 60 -4.00 -10.72 -3.27
N ASP A 61 -4.67 -11.63 -2.58
CA ASP A 61 -5.18 -11.38 -1.22
C ASP A 61 -4.54 -12.22 -0.10
N ASN A 62 -3.56 -13.09 -0.36
CA ASN A 62 -3.03 -14.05 0.63
C ASN A 62 -1.93 -13.51 1.56
N TYR A 63 -1.73 -12.19 1.65
CA TYR A 63 -0.77 -11.62 2.60
C TYR A 63 -1.28 -11.82 4.03
N VAL A 64 -0.45 -12.42 4.88
CA VAL A 64 -0.77 -12.75 6.28
C VAL A 64 0.01 -11.92 7.26
N ARG A 65 -0.61 -11.59 8.39
CA ARG A 65 0.03 -10.93 9.53
C ARG A 65 -0.32 -11.64 10.84
N PRO A 66 0.49 -11.47 11.90
CA PRO A 66 0.17 -11.96 13.25
C PRO A 66 -1.28 -11.66 13.65
N PHE A 67 -2.03 -12.72 14.00
CA PHE A 67 -3.42 -12.59 14.43
C PHE A 67 -3.53 -12.15 15.90
N LEU A 68 -2.49 -12.40 16.71
CA LEU A 68 -2.37 -11.93 18.09
C LEU A 68 -1.32 -10.83 18.23
N LYS A 69 -1.54 -9.92 19.18
CA LYS A 69 -0.44 -9.15 19.77
C LYS A 69 0.31 -10.09 20.72
N TRP A 70 1.63 -10.18 20.56
CA TRP A 70 2.44 -11.07 21.37
C TRP A 70 3.64 -10.30 21.95
N VAL A 71 3.96 -10.57 23.20
CA VAL A 71 5.14 -9.97 23.84
C VAL A 71 6.39 -10.49 23.16
N GLY A 72 7.37 -9.62 22.94
CA GLY A 72 8.60 -9.98 22.21
C GLY A 72 8.43 -10.06 20.69
N GLY A 73 7.23 -9.75 20.14
CA GLY A 73 6.96 -9.80 18.72
C GLY A 73 8.00 -9.03 17.88
N LYS A 74 8.69 -9.76 16.99
CA LYS A 74 9.86 -9.26 16.26
C LYS A 74 9.55 -8.36 15.07
N GLY A 75 8.34 -7.81 14.99
CA GLY A 75 7.89 -6.96 13.88
C GLY A 75 8.84 -5.81 13.53
N GLN A 76 9.43 -5.14 14.52
CA GLN A 76 10.41 -4.06 14.31
C GLN A 76 11.79 -4.55 13.82
N LEU A 77 12.12 -5.81 14.10
CA LEU A 77 13.41 -6.42 13.77
C LEU A 77 13.38 -7.25 12.49
N ILE A 78 12.19 -7.50 11.91
CA ILE A 78 12.02 -8.27 10.66
C ILE A 78 13.03 -7.85 9.60
N ARG A 79 13.20 -6.54 9.33
CA ARG A 79 14.15 -6.05 8.30
C ARG A 79 15.59 -6.47 8.55
N LYS A 80 16.01 -6.52 9.82
CA LYS A 80 17.37 -6.92 10.19
C LYS A 80 17.53 -8.43 10.12
N ILE A 81 16.51 -9.17 10.54
CA ILE A 81 16.49 -10.65 10.50
C ILE A 81 16.42 -11.16 9.06
N ARG A 82 15.70 -10.48 8.15
CA ARG A 82 15.63 -10.81 6.71
C ARG A 82 16.98 -10.94 6.03
N LYS A 83 18.01 -10.21 6.49
CA LYS A 83 19.38 -10.32 5.97
C LYS A 83 19.98 -11.71 6.16
N TYR A 84 19.44 -12.47 7.10
CA TYR A 84 19.86 -13.84 7.40
C TYR A 84 18.97 -14.89 6.72
N TYR A 85 17.94 -14.53 5.95
CA TYR A 85 17.14 -15.54 5.26
C TYR A 85 17.97 -16.25 4.17
N PRO A 86 18.23 -17.57 4.33
CA PRO A 86 19.16 -18.26 3.46
C PRO A 86 18.49 -18.82 2.19
N PHE A 87 17.20 -18.57 1.96
CA PHE A 87 16.38 -19.24 0.92
C PHE A 87 16.75 -18.97 -0.56
N ASN A 88 17.73 -18.09 -0.84
CA ASN A 88 18.29 -17.99 -2.20
C ASN A 88 19.30 -19.13 -2.47
N ASP A 89 19.81 -19.75 -1.41
CA ASP A 89 20.54 -21.01 -1.49
C ASP A 89 19.53 -22.14 -1.71
N LYS A 90 19.58 -22.78 -2.89
CA LYS A 90 18.67 -23.87 -3.26
C LYS A 90 18.73 -25.06 -2.30
N ASN A 91 19.77 -25.16 -1.46
CA ASN A 91 19.89 -26.21 -0.45
C ASN A 91 18.95 -26.00 0.74
N ILE A 92 18.54 -24.77 1.06
CA ILE A 92 17.66 -24.54 2.21
C ILE A 92 16.20 -24.53 1.76
N THR A 93 15.50 -25.62 2.08
CA THR A 93 14.12 -25.87 1.64
C THR A 93 13.13 -26.03 2.79
N LYS A 94 13.61 -26.05 4.04
CA LYS A 94 12.80 -26.19 5.25
C LYS A 94 12.97 -25.00 6.19
N TYR A 95 11.93 -24.72 6.97
CA TYR A 95 11.97 -23.71 8.03
C TYR A 95 11.47 -24.27 9.36
N ALA A 96 12.16 -23.96 10.46
CA ALA A 96 11.74 -24.27 11.81
C ALA A 96 11.75 -23.02 12.69
N GLU A 97 10.65 -22.77 13.40
CA GLU A 97 10.53 -21.71 14.41
C GLU A 97 10.08 -22.31 15.76
N PRO A 98 11.01 -22.90 16.53
CA PRO A 98 10.77 -23.16 17.94
C PRO A 98 10.65 -21.80 18.66
N PHE A 99 9.68 -21.66 19.57
CA PHE A 99 9.26 -20.40 20.19
C PHE A 99 8.49 -19.44 19.26
N VAL A 100 7.55 -19.98 18.48
CA VAL A 100 6.83 -19.20 17.45
C VAL A 100 6.12 -17.96 18.00
N GLY A 101 5.57 -18.00 19.22
CA GLY A 101 4.81 -16.89 19.78
C GLY A 101 3.76 -16.33 18.81
N GLY A 102 3.78 -15.02 18.57
CA GLY A 102 2.88 -14.36 17.61
C GLY A 102 3.16 -14.63 16.13
N GLY A 103 4.25 -15.33 15.79
CA GLY A 103 4.56 -15.76 14.42
C GLY A 103 5.03 -14.64 13.49
N ALA A 104 5.66 -13.59 14.03
CA ALA A 104 6.08 -12.43 13.22
C ALA A 104 7.07 -12.83 12.11
N ILE A 105 8.02 -13.73 12.39
CA ILE A 105 8.97 -14.25 11.39
C ILE A 105 8.31 -15.31 10.51
N LEU A 106 7.56 -16.25 11.10
CA LEU A 106 6.75 -17.23 10.37
C LEU A 106 5.93 -16.59 9.24
N PHE A 107 5.12 -15.57 9.56
CA PHE A 107 4.25 -14.94 8.57
C PHE A 107 5.03 -14.14 7.53
N ASP A 108 6.17 -13.54 7.89
CA ASP A 108 7.06 -12.90 6.91
C ASP A 108 7.65 -13.92 5.92
N ILE A 109 8.02 -15.11 6.39
CA ILE A 109 8.53 -16.19 5.55
C ILE A 109 7.42 -16.75 4.65
N LEU A 110 6.24 -17.06 5.21
CA LEU A 110 5.08 -17.57 4.46
C LEU A 110 4.59 -16.61 3.36
N ASN A 111 4.81 -15.30 3.54
CA ASN A 111 4.47 -14.29 2.54
C ASN A 111 5.48 -14.22 1.38
N ARG A 112 6.74 -14.63 1.60
CA ARG A 112 7.85 -14.38 0.67
C ARG A 112 8.38 -15.62 -0.01
N TYR A 113 8.29 -16.77 0.65
CA TYR A 113 8.94 -18.00 0.20
C TYR A 113 7.94 -19.15 0.18
N ASN A 114 8.11 -20.02 -0.80
CA ASN A 114 7.44 -21.31 -0.86
C ASN A 114 8.46 -22.38 -0.45
N LEU A 115 8.25 -23.02 0.70
CA LEU A 115 9.18 -23.97 1.31
C LEU A 115 8.55 -25.36 1.35
N ASN A 116 9.39 -26.40 1.27
CA ASN A 116 8.92 -27.78 1.23
C ASN A 116 8.25 -28.23 2.52
N LYS A 117 8.80 -27.83 3.68
CA LYS A 117 8.26 -28.15 5.00
C LYS A 117 8.51 -27.01 5.98
N ILE A 118 7.51 -26.71 6.80
CA ILE A 118 7.60 -25.68 7.83
C ILE A 118 7.19 -26.30 9.16
N TYR A 119 7.97 -26.04 10.21
CA TYR A 119 7.74 -26.49 11.57
C TYR A 119 7.65 -25.28 12.50
N ILE A 120 6.63 -25.26 13.36
CA ILE A 120 6.53 -24.29 14.45
C ILE A 120 6.20 -25.01 15.75
N SER A 121 6.75 -24.52 16.85
CA SER A 121 6.37 -25.00 18.18
C SER A 121 6.40 -23.91 19.23
N ASP A 122 5.61 -24.12 20.28
CA ASP A 122 5.60 -23.32 21.50
C ASP A 122 5.20 -24.21 22.68
N VAL A 123 5.64 -23.85 23.87
CA VAL A 123 5.23 -24.50 25.11
C VAL A 123 3.83 -24.06 25.54
N ASN A 124 3.37 -22.90 25.08
CA ASN A 124 2.05 -22.38 25.39
C ASN A 124 0.96 -23.17 24.64
N ALA A 125 0.28 -24.06 25.35
CA ALA A 125 -0.76 -24.91 24.79
C ALA A 125 -1.95 -24.12 24.23
N GLU A 126 -2.33 -22.99 24.84
CA GLU A 126 -3.44 -22.14 24.39
C GLU A 126 -3.14 -21.50 23.03
N LEU A 127 -1.90 -21.02 22.88
CA LEU A 127 -1.41 -20.47 21.62
C LEU A 127 -1.43 -21.53 20.52
N ILE A 128 -0.86 -22.70 20.80
CA ILE A 128 -0.79 -23.78 19.81
C ILE A 128 -2.18 -24.32 19.45
N ASN A 129 -3.09 -24.43 20.42
CA ASN A 129 -4.49 -24.72 20.14
C ASN A 129 -5.09 -23.68 19.18
N THR A 130 -4.84 -22.39 19.41
CA THR A 130 -5.35 -21.31 18.55
C THR A 130 -4.80 -21.41 17.12
N TYR A 131 -3.50 -21.69 16.93
CA TYR A 131 -2.93 -21.93 15.60
C TYR A 131 -3.60 -23.11 14.89
N LYS A 132 -3.82 -24.23 15.60
CA LYS A 132 -4.48 -25.42 15.04
C LYS A 132 -5.93 -25.15 14.66
N VAL A 133 -6.71 -24.52 15.53
CA VAL A 133 -8.10 -24.13 15.24
C VAL A 133 -8.18 -23.18 14.05
N ILE A 134 -7.25 -22.23 13.90
CA ILE A 134 -7.21 -21.36 12.72
C ILE A 134 -6.94 -22.19 11.45
N ARG A 135 -6.03 -23.17 11.50
CA ARG A 135 -5.73 -24.02 10.35
C ARG A 135 -6.90 -24.94 9.99
N ASP A 136 -7.50 -25.57 10.98
CA ASP A 136 -8.38 -26.73 10.79
C ASP A 136 -9.88 -26.34 10.84
N ASP A 137 -10.27 -25.38 11.68
CA ASP A 137 -11.68 -25.09 12.04
C ASP A 137 -12.08 -23.61 11.81
N ILE A 138 -11.47 -22.98 10.80
CA ILE A 138 -11.52 -21.53 10.57
C ILE A 138 -12.94 -20.96 10.48
N LYS A 139 -13.87 -21.68 9.85
CA LYS A 139 -15.24 -21.21 9.62
C LYS A 139 -15.99 -21.04 10.95
N GLU A 140 -15.84 -22.02 11.83
CA GLU A 140 -16.51 -22.03 13.13
C GLU A 140 -15.86 -21.02 14.09
N LEU A 141 -14.53 -20.91 14.05
CA LEU A 141 -13.82 -19.85 14.76
C LEU A 141 -14.32 -18.45 14.36
N ILE A 142 -14.44 -18.17 13.06
CA ILE A 142 -14.94 -16.87 12.57
C ILE A 142 -16.37 -16.62 13.02
N ARG A 143 -17.24 -17.63 12.98
CA ARG A 143 -18.62 -17.53 13.48
C ARG A 143 -18.63 -17.08 14.94
N LEU A 144 -17.86 -17.73 15.80
CA LEU A 144 -17.76 -17.36 17.22
C LEU A 144 -17.16 -15.97 17.43
N LEU A 145 -16.09 -15.62 16.72
CA LEU A 145 -15.47 -14.30 16.83
C LEU A 145 -16.40 -13.16 16.40
N LYS A 146 -17.20 -13.36 15.35
CA LYS A 146 -18.22 -12.40 14.92
C LYS A 146 -19.27 -12.18 16.01
N ILE A 147 -19.74 -13.27 16.64
CA ILE A 147 -20.69 -13.18 17.76
C ILE A 147 -20.07 -12.41 18.93
N LEU A 148 -18.87 -12.80 19.38
CA LEU A 148 -18.15 -12.11 20.46
C LEU A 148 -17.95 -10.61 20.15
N GLN A 149 -17.62 -10.27 18.90
CA GLN A 149 -17.44 -8.90 18.46
C GLN A 149 -18.74 -8.09 18.51
N LEU A 150 -19.83 -8.62 17.94
CA LEU A 150 -21.14 -7.96 17.92
C LEU A 150 -21.70 -7.78 19.34
N GLU A 151 -21.61 -8.82 20.17
CA GLU A 151 -22.02 -8.76 21.57
C GLU A 151 -21.20 -7.73 22.34
N TYR A 152 -19.87 -7.71 22.20
CA TYR A 152 -19.02 -6.80 22.99
C TYR A 152 -19.16 -5.32 22.58
N ILE A 153 -19.22 -5.03 21.27
CA ILE A 153 -19.27 -3.64 20.76
C ILE A 153 -20.63 -2.99 21.03
N SER A 154 -21.71 -3.77 21.09
CA SER A 154 -23.07 -3.27 21.36
C SER A 154 -23.32 -2.89 22.83
N LEU A 155 -22.41 -3.23 23.75
CA LEU A 155 -22.56 -2.98 25.18
C LEU A 155 -22.02 -1.61 25.60
N SER A 156 -22.62 -1.05 26.67
CA SER A 156 -22.04 0.09 27.40
C SER A 156 -20.70 -0.28 28.04
N LEU A 157 -19.87 0.72 28.36
CA LEU A 157 -18.54 0.48 28.97
C LEU A 157 -18.59 -0.32 30.27
N GLU A 158 -19.62 -0.11 31.09
CA GLU A 158 -19.81 -0.86 32.34
C GLU A 158 -20.14 -2.34 32.05
N ASN A 159 -21.04 -2.58 31.10
CA ASN A 159 -21.41 -3.93 30.68
C ASN A 159 -20.27 -4.65 29.96
N GLN A 160 -19.41 -3.93 29.22
CA GLN A 160 -18.19 -4.49 28.61
C GLN A 160 -17.23 -5.04 29.66
N LYS A 161 -17.06 -4.36 30.81
CA LYS A 161 -16.22 -4.87 31.91
C LYS A 161 -16.75 -6.18 32.46
N SER A 162 -18.05 -6.25 32.74
CA SER A 162 -18.72 -7.47 33.23
C SER A 162 -18.63 -8.60 32.20
N TYR A 163 -18.87 -8.31 30.93
CA TYR A 163 -18.76 -9.26 29.83
C TYR A 163 -17.33 -9.81 29.70
N TYR A 164 -16.33 -8.92 29.69
CA TYR A 164 -14.91 -9.30 29.65
C TYR A 164 -14.55 -10.23 30.81
N GLN A 165 -14.98 -9.91 32.04
CA GLN A 165 -14.71 -10.75 33.21
C GLN A 165 -15.32 -12.15 33.05
N LYS A 166 -16.58 -12.25 32.62
CA LYS A 166 -17.25 -13.53 32.36
C LYS A 166 -16.52 -14.36 31.31
N LYS A 167 -16.07 -13.74 30.20
CA LYS A 167 -15.31 -14.41 29.14
C LYS A 167 -13.93 -14.85 29.61
N ARG A 168 -13.28 -14.07 30.48
CA ARG A 168 -12.01 -14.44 31.12
C ARG A 168 -12.17 -15.65 32.04
N ASP A 169 -13.21 -15.66 32.85
CA ASP A 169 -13.49 -16.77 33.77
C ASP A 169 -13.85 -18.03 32.98
N ARG A 170 -14.61 -17.89 31.88
CA ARG A 170 -14.87 -18.98 30.93
C ARG A 170 -13.57 -19.51 30.32
N PHE A 171 -12.69 -18.63 29.82
CA PHE A 171 -11.39 -19.04 29.28
C PHE A 171 -10.57 -19.88 30.28
N ASN A 172 -10.51 -19.44 31.53
CA ASN A 172 -9.76 -20.13 32.60
C ASN A 172 -10.38 -21.47 33.03
N SER A 173 -11.68 -21.67 32.81
CA SER A 173 -12.38 -22.92 33.15
C SER A 173 -12.33 -23.98 32.05
N LEU A 174 -12.13 -23.59 30.79
CA LEU A 174 -12.01 -24.51 29.67
C LEU A 174 -10.70 -25.30 29.75
N LYS A 175 -10.71 -26.57 29.31
CA LYS A 175 -9.51 -27.40 29.18
C LYS A 175 -9.21 -27.65 27.71
N ILE A 176 -7.93 -27.66 27.34
CA ILE A 176 -7.52 -28.10 26.00
C ILE A 176 -7.64 -29.63 25.94
N ASN A 177 -8.06 -30.17 24.80
CA ASN A 177 -8.30 -31.60 24.56
C ASN A 177 -9.54 -32.19 25.26
N GLY A 178 -10.49 -31.35 25.72
CA GLY A 178 -11.77 -31.83 26.25
C GLY A 178 -12.71 -32.33 25.16
N ASN A 179 -12.98 -31.49 24.15
CA ASN A 179 -13.64 -31.83 22.89
C ASN A 179 -13.36 -30.74 21.84
N GLU A 180 -13.74 -31.00 20.59
CA GLU A 180 -13.54 -30.08 19.45
C GLU A 180 -14.15 -28.69 19.70
N PHE A 181 -15.38 -28.64 20.19
CA PHE A 181 -16.08 -27.38 20.48
C PHE A 181 -15.36 -26.54 21.54
N GLU A 182 -14.88 -27.16 22.63
CA GLU A 182 -14.13 -26.46 23.68
C GLU A 182 -12.80 -25.91 23.16
N ASN A 183 -12.11 -26.63 22.28
CA ASN A 183 -10.88 -26.15 21.66
C ASN A 183 -11.14 -24.90 20.80
N ILE A 184 -12.21 -24.90 20.00
CA ILE A 184 -12.60 -23.76 19.17
C ILE A 184 -13.05 -22.57 20.03
N GLU A 185 -13.88 -22.82 21.06
CA GLU A 185 -14.33 -21.79 22.01
C GLU A 185 -13.11 -21.15 22.70
N LYS A 186 -12.15 -21.96 23.15
CA LYS A 186 -10.95 -21.48 23.83
C LYS A 186 -10.05 -20.64 22.92
N ALA A 187 -9.90 -21.03 21.65
CA ALA A 187 -9.19 -20.23 20.65
C ALA A 187 -9.90 -18.88 20.37
N ALA A 188 -11.23 -18.89 20.26
CA ALA A 188 -12.03 -17.68 20.09
C ALA A 188 -11.87 -16.72 21.27
N LEU A 189 -11.90 -17.26 22.50
CA LEU A 189 -11.70 -16.49 23.73
C LEU A 189 -10.26 -15.98 23.85
N MET A 190 -9.24 -16.74 23.43
CA MET A 190 -7.85 -16.26 23.41
C MET A 190 -7.69 -15.03 22.52
N ILE A 191 -8.25 -15.05 21.30
CA ILE A 191 -8.23 -13.89 20.39
C ILE A 191 -9.04 -12.74 20.98
N PHE A 192 -10.26 -12.99 21.47
CA PHE A 192 -11.10 -11.96 22.09
C PHE A 192 -10.39 -11.26 23.25
N LEU A 193 -9.84 -12.02 24.20
CA LEU A 193 -9.12 -11.47 25.35
C LEU A 193 -7.89 -10.70 24.89
N ASN A 194 -7.10 -11.21 23.94
CA ASN A 194 -5.94 -10.50 23.42
C ASN A 194 -6.31 -9.15 22.77
N LYS A 195 -7.42 -9.09 22.02
CA LYS A 195 -7.85 -7.86 21.35
C LYS A 195 -8.50 -6.84 22.29
N THR A 196 -8.96 -7.27 23.46
CA THR A 196 -9.71 -6.44 24.41
C THR A 196 -8.99 -6.16 25.73
N CYS A 197 -7.95 -6.92 26.09
CA CYS A 197 -7.18 -6.76 27.33
C CYS A 197 -6.09 -5.68 27.23
N PHE A 198 -5.59 -5.24 28.38
CA PHE A 198 -4.54 -4.21 28.44
C PHE A 198 -3.31 -4.60 27.60
N ASN A 199 -3.02 -3.79 26.58
CA ASN A 199 -1.89 -3.92 25.64
C ASN A 199 -1.83 -5.22 24.83
N GLY A 200 -2.88 -6.06 24.84
CA GLY A 200 -2.85 -7.36 24.20
C GLY A 200 -1.78 -8.29 24.77
N LEU A 201 -1.56 -8.20 26.09
CA LEU A 201 -0.64 -9.08 26.80
C LEU A 201 -1.26 -10.47 27.00
N TYR A 202 -0.42 -11.49 26.97
CA TYR A 202 -0.75 -12.81 27.51
C TYR A 202 0.02 -12.99 28.81
N ARG A 203 -0.68 -13.16 29.94
CA ARG A 203 -0.06 -13.37 31.25
C ARG A 203 -0.97 -14.23 32.13
N VAL A 204 -0.35 -15.20 32.78
CA VAL A 204 -1.01 -16.11 33.73
C VAL A 204 -0.50 -15.89 35.15
N ASN A 205 -1.26 -16.29 36.16
CA ASN A 205 -0.80 -16.40 37.54
C ASN A 205 -0.03 -17.71 37.76
N LYS A 206 0.43 -17.98 39.00
CA LYS A 206 1.13 -19.23 39.36
C LYS A 206 0.26 -20.50 39.25
N GLU A 207 -1.05 -20.34 39.10
CA GLU A 207 -2.01 -21.44 38.93
C GLU A 207 -2.36 -21.64 37.44
N GLY A 208 -1.69 -20.93 36.53
CA GLY A 208 -1.92 -21.02 35.08
C GLY A 208 -3.12 -20.21 34.57
N PHE A 209 -3.80 -19.44 35.41
CA PHE A 209 -4.98 -18.66 35.01
C PHE A 209 -4.63 -17.30 34.41
N PHE A 210 -5.22 -17.00 33.25
CA PHE A 210 -5.08 -15.70 32.60
C PHE A 210 -5.64 -14.58 33.50
N ASN A 211 -4.83 -13.56 33.75
CA ASN A 211 -5.13 -12.52 34.76
C ASN A 211 -5.02 -11.07 34.25
N VAL A 212 -4.94 -10.84 32.94
CA VAL A 212 -4.81 -9.49 32.38
C VAL A 212 -6.14 -8.75 32.50
N PRO A 213 -6.15 -7.47 32.96
CA PRO A 213 -7.38 -6.67 33.02
C PRO A 213 -7.83 -6.20 31.63
N MET A 214 -9.09 -5.79 31.52
CA MET A 214 -9.64 -5.19 30.30
C MET A 214 -8.87 -3.91 29.93
N GLY A 215 -8.58 -3.71 28.64
CA GLY A 215 -8.01 -2.49 28.10
C GLY A 215 -9.05 -1.41 27.83
N ALA A 216 -8.59 -0.23 27.40
CA ALA A 216 -9.45 0.91 27.07
C ALA A 216 -9.51 1.14 25.55
N TYR A 217 -10.04 0.17 24.80
CA TYR A 217 -10.19 0.26 23.34
C TYR A 217 -11.61 0.66 22.97
N LYS A 218 -11.76 1.70 22.12
CA LYS A 218 -13.10 2.18 21.69
C LYS A 218 -13.82 1.22 20.74
N ASN A 219 -13.11 0.64 19.78
CA ASN A 219 -13.67 -0.29 18.80
C ASN A 219 -12.61 -1.34 18.40
N PRO A 220 -12.33 -2.34 19.25
CA PRO A 220 -11.32 -3.34 18.97
C PRO A 220 -11.76 -4.25 17.81
N LEU A 221 -10.90 -4.42 16.81
CA LEU A 221 -11.09 -5.44 15.77
C LEU A 221 -10.80 -6.82 16.36
N ILE A 222 -11.86 -7.53 16.76
CA ILE A 222 -11.82 -8.86 17.36
C ILE A 222 -11.77 -9.92 16.25
N CYS A 223 -12.61 -9.78 15.22
CA CYS A 223 -12.68 -10.67 14.07
C CYS A 223 -12.06 -10.00 12.83
N ASP A 224 -10.78 -10.28 12.56
CA ASP A 224 -10.10 -9.92 11.31
C ASP A 224 -10.31 -11.05 10.28
N GLU A 225 -11.54 -11.19 9.80
CA GLU A 225 -11.99 -12.32 8.96
C GLU A 225 -11.08 -12.59 7.76
N LYS A 226 -10.71 -11.54 7.03
CA LYS A 226 -9.84 -11.66 5.86
C LYS A 226 -8.46 -12.22 6.23
N ASN A 227 -7.81 -11.64 7.25
CA ASN A 227 -6.50 -12.13 7.67
C ASN A 227 -6.58 -13.57 8.20
N LEU A 228 -7.62 -13.91 8.96
CA LEU A 228 -7.80 -15.25 9.54
C LEU A 228 -7.97 -16.33 8.46
N TYR A 229 -8.74 -16.07 7.40
CA TYR A 229 -8.83 -16.99 6.27
C TYR A 229 -7.48 -17.15 5.55
N ASN A 230 -6.74 -16.06 5.33
CA ASN A 230 -5.42 -16.13 4.71
C ASN A 230 -4.43 -16.91 5.57
N VAL A 231 -4.45 -16.70 6.89
CA VAL A 231 -3.61 -17.44 7.85
C VAL A 231 -3.96 -18.92 7.81
N SER A 232 -5.24 -19.27 7.85
CA SER A 232 -5.71 -20.65 7.71
C SER A 232 -5.16 -21.31 6.44
N TYR A 233 -5.28 -20.62 5.30
CA TYR A 233 -4.76 -21.10 4.02
C TYR A 233 -3.25 -21.34 4.06
N LYS A 234 -2.47 -20.37 4.58
CA LYS A 234 -0.99 -20.46 4.67
C LYS A 234 -0.50 -21.49 5.69
N LEU A 235 -1.31 -21.86 6.68
CA LEU A 235 -0.93 -22.83 7.71
C LEU A 235 -1.20 -24.30 7.33
N LYS A 236 -1.91 -24.59 6.23
CA LYS A 236 -2.32 -25.95 5.86
C LYS A 236 -1.18 -26.97 5.88
N ASP A 237 -0.02 -26.59 5.34
CA ASP A 237 1.16 -27.46 5.23
C ASP A 237 2.19 -27.22 6.35
N VAL A 238 1.81 -26.47 7.40
CA VAL A 238 2.67 -26.20 8.55
C VAL A 238 2.50 -27.29 9.60
N THR A 239 3.61 -27.85 10.06
CA THR A 239 3.68 -28.76 11.21
C THR A 239 3.65 -27.94 12.50
N ILE A 240 2.56 -28.06 13.27
CA ILE A 240 2.31 -27.25 14.48
C ILE A 240 2.38 -28.15 15.72
N VAL A 241 3.39 -27.95 16.56
CA VAL A 241 3.66 -28.81 17.74
C VAL A 241 3.53 -28.03 19.05
N CYS A 242 2.81 -28.63 20.01
CA CYS A 242 2.80 -28.14 21.39
C CYS A 242 3.91 -28.85 22.18
N GLY A 243 4.90 -28.09 22.63
CA GLY A 243 5.96 -28.61 23.47
C GLY A 243 7.27 -27.84 23.38
N ASP A 244 8.22 -28.32 24.17
CA ASP A 244 9.57 -27.78 24.29
C ASP A 244 10.33 -27.76 22.96
N TYR A 245 11.20 -26.76 22.79
CA TYR A 245 11.97 -26.52 21.56
C TYR A 245 12.80 -27.73 21.14
N ARG A 246 13.23 -28.58 22.10
CA ARG A 246 14.00 -29.80 21.83
C ARG A 246 13.23 -30.79 20.94
N LYS A 247 11.89 -30.74 20.90
CA LYS A 247 11.08 -31.59 20.00
C LYS A 247 11.28 -31.29 18.51
N SER A 248 11.83 -30.13 18.18
CA SER A 248 12.16 -29.78 16.79
C SER A 248 13.39 -30.52 16.26
N LYS A 249 14.18 -31.18 17.13
CA LYS A 249 15.48 -31.79 16.78
C LYS A 249 15.39 -32.77 15.60
N ASP A 250 14.33 -33.58 15.53
CA ASP A 250 14.18 -34.60 14.47
C ASP A 250 13.72 -34.01 13.13
N PHE A 251 13.11 -32.83 13.15
CA PHE A 251 12.74 -32.11 11.93
C PHE A 251 13.95 -31.40 11.29
N ILE A 252 14.91 -30.98 12.12
CA ILE A 252 16.04 -30.14 11.71
C ILE A 252 17.16 -30.99 11.12
N ASP A 253 17.59 -30.61 9.90
CA ASP A 253 18.73 -31.17 9.17
C ASP A 253 19.49 -30.05 8.41
N ASN A 254 20.44 -30.43 7.55
CA ASN A 254 21.26 -29.52 6.76
C ASN A 254 20.49 -28.72 5.67
N HIS A 255 19.20 -28.98 5.47
CA HIS A 255 18.34 -28.23 4.56
C HIS A 255 17.39 -27.28 5.30
N THR A 256 17.57 -27.12 6.61
CA THR A 256 16.68 -26.34 7.48
C THR A 256 17.29 -24.99 7.88
N PHE A 257 16.50 -23.93 7.69
CA PHE A 257 16.70 -22.66 8.39
C PHE A 257 15.94 -22.69 9.73
N VAL A 258 16.62 -22.40 10.82
CA VAL A 258 16.07 -22.39 12.18
C VAL A 258 16.13 -20.97 12.72
N TYR A 259 14.97 -20.42 13.10
CA TYR A 259 14.89 -19.16 13.83
C TYR A 259 14.43 -19.42 15.26
N LEU A 260 15.18 -18.90 16.23
CA LEU A 260 14.92 -19.08 17.66
C LEU A 260 14.71 -17.71 18.32
N ASP A 261 13.62 -17.59 19.07
CA ASP A 261 13.30 -16.39 19.86
C ASP A 261 12.82 -16.78 21.27
N PRO A 262 13.74 -17.29 22.11
CA PRO A 262 13.40 -17.76 23.45
C PRO A 262 12.96 -16.60 24.36
N PRO A 263 12.33 -16.90 25.50
CA PRO A 263 12.17 -15.91 26.55
C PRO A 263 13.52 -15.29 26.94
N TYR A 264 13.54 -13.97 27.13
CA TYR A 264 14.77 -13.25 27.48
C TYR A 264 15.25 -13.61 28.89
N ARG A 265 16.58 -13.65 29.05
CA ARG A 265 17.25 -13.85 30.32
C ARG A 265 16.78 -12.80 31.35
N PRO A 266 16.29 -13.20 32.54
CA PRO A 266 15.96 -12.27 33.63
C PRO A 266 17.23 -11.57 34.14
N LEU A 267 17.18 -10.25 34.33
CA LEU A 267 18.35 -9.46 34.75
C LEU A 267 18.20 -8.79 36.13
N ASN A 268 17.01 -8.81 36.73
CA ASN A 268 16.71 -8.23 38.06
C ASN A 268 15.57 -8.99 38.78
N ASN A 269 15.46 -8.89 40.11
CA ASN A 269 14.37 -9.49 40.91
C ASN A 269 12.95 -9.00 40.54
N THR A 270 12.79 -7.89 39.83
CA THR A 270 11.50 -7.43 39.29
C THR A 270 11.20 -7.98 37.90
N SER A 271 12.22 -8.44 37.16
CA SER A 271 12.05 -9.09 35.84
C SER A 271 11.53 -10.52 35.94
N SER A 272 11.67 -11.16 37.12
CA SER A 272 10.98 -12.42 37.44
C SER A 272 9.46 -12.23 37.62
N PHE A 273 8.98 -11.01 37.91
CA PHE A 273 7.55 -10.70 38.01
C PHE A 273 6.86 -10.55 36.63
N THR A 274 7.64 -10.48 35.55
CA THR A 274 7.18 -10.46 34.16
C THR A 274 7.20 -11.83 33.48
N SER A 275 7.36 -12.93 34.24
CA SER A 275 7.36 -14.29 33.68
C SER A 275 6.07 -14.58 32.89
N TYR A 276 6.20 -14.78 31.58
CA TYR A 276 5.11 -15.06 30.63
C TYR A 276 4.82 -16.57 30.51
N THR A 277 5.55 -17.39 31.27
CA THR A 277 5.47 -18.85 31.41
C THR A 277 5.53 -19.22 32.90
N GLU A 278 4.99 -20.38 33.28
CA GLU A 278 5.06 -20.89 34.67
C GLU A 278 6.52 -21.18 35.10
N THR A 279 7.39 -21.48 34.15
CA THR A 279 8.83 -21.72 34.32
C THR A 279 9.65 -20.48 33.96
N ILE A 280 10.66 -20.18 34.79
CA ILE A 280 11.63 -19.10 34.57
C ILE A 280 12.69 -19.61 33.58
N PHE A 281 12.92 -18.88 32.48
CA PHE A 281 13.96 -19.20 31.50
C PHE A 281 15.29 -18.53 31.92
N ASP A 282 15.91 -19.11 32.94
CA ASP A 282 17.11 -18.58 33.61
C ASP A 282 18.41 -18.90 32.85
N ASP A 283 19.55 -18.63 33.49
CA ASP A 283 20.89 -18.86 32.91
C ASP A 283 21.11 -20.32 32.53
N ASN A 284 20.58 -21.28 33.31
CA ASN A 284 20.73 -22.70 32.99
C ASN A 284 19.90 -23.08 31.76
N GLU A 285 18.66 -22.59 31.64
CA GLU A 285 17.84 -22.82 30.45
C GLU A 285 18.45 -22.16 29.19
N GLN A 286 19.11 -21.00 29.33
CA GLN A 286 19.85 -20.37 28.23
C GLN A 286 21.09 -21.18 27.82
N ILE A 287 21.80 -21.80 28.77
CA ILE A 287 22.93 -22.71 28.48
C ILE A 287 22.42 -23.97 27.79
N GLU A 288 21.33 -24.57 28.26
CA GLU A 288 20.71 -25.74 27.62
C GLU A 288 20.26 -25.44 26.18
N LEU A 289 19.72 -24.24 25.95
CA LEU A 289 19.41 -23.79 24.60
C LEU A 289 20.66 -23.66 23.72
N SER A 290 21.78 -23.19 24.27
CA SER A 290 23.06 -23.15 23.55
C SER A 290 23.53 -24.56 23.17
N ASN A 291 23.48 -25.52 24.10
CA ASN A 291 23.82 -26.91 23.82
C ASN A 291 22.95 -27.50 22.70
N PHE A 292 21.65 -27.18 22.71
CA PHE A 292 20.75 -27.56 21.62
C PHE A 292 21.11 -26.91 20.29
N ILE A 293 21.51 -25.63 20.31
CA ILE A 293 21.98 -24.91 19.11
C ILE A 293 23.24 -25.57 18.54
N ASP A 294 24.18 -25.98 19.39
CA ASP A 294 25.38 -26.72 18.97
C ASP A 294 25.01 -28.05 18.29
N ASP A 295 24.07 -28.80 18.87
CA ASP A 295 23.58 -30.05 18.28
C ASP A 295 22.98 -29.85 16.88
N ILE A 296 22.14 -28.84 16.67
CA ILE A 296 21.54 -28.57 15.36
C ILE A 296 22.53 -27.92 14.38
N ASN A 297 23.54 -27.21 14.89
CA ASN A 297 24.65 -26.69 14.09
C ASN A 297 25.50 -27.84 13.54
N MET A 298 25.79 -28.87 14.35
CA MET A 298 26.49 -30.08 13.90
C MET A 298 25.73 -30.84 12.81
N LYS A 299 24.40 -30.75 12.77
CA LYS A 299 23.57 -31.29 11.68
C LYS A 299 23.66 -30.48 10.38
N GLY A 300 24.33 -29.32 10.38
CA GLY A 300 24.50 -28.45 9.23
C GLY A 300 23.36 -27.44 9.02
N ALA A 301 22.46 -27.25 9.99
CA ALA A 301 21.36 -26.29 9.87
C ALA A 301 21.87 -24.83 9.80
N LYS A 302 21.11 -23.94 9.16
CA LYS A 302 21.35 -22.49 9.21
C LYS A 302 20.56 -21.90 10.36
N ILE A 303 21.23 -21.26 11.32
CA ILE A 303 20.62 -20.90 12.60
C ILE A 303 20.72 -19.39 12.82
N VAL A 304 19.61 -18.81 13.26
CA VAL A 304 19.54 -17.44 13.78
C VAL A 304 18.80 -17.45 15.11
N LEU A 305 19.42 -16.87 16.13
CA LEU A 305 18.85 -16.65 17.45
C LEU A 305 18.73 -15.16 17.72
N SER A 306 17.60 -14.73 18.28
CA SER A 306 17.43 -13.39 18.84
C SER A 306 17.34 -13.40 20.35
N ASN A 307 17.97 -12.43 21.02
CA ASN A 307 17.84 -12.25 22.47
C ASN A 307 18.05 -10.79 22.87
N SER A 308 17.62 -10.39 24.07
CA SER A 308 17.95 -9.05 24.59
C SER A 308 19.43 -8.96 24.95
N ASP A 309 20.07 -7.83 24.67
CA ASP A 309 21.46 -7.60 25.08
C ASP A 309 21.51 -7.29 26.60
N PRO A 310 22.14 -8.13 27.45
CA PRO A 310 22.26 -7.86 28.88
C PRO A 310 23.07 -6.57 29.15
N LYS A 311 23.91 -6.17 28.19
CA LYS A 311 24.66 -4.90 28.20
C LYS A 311 23.81 -3.65 28.13
N ASN A 312 22.49 -3.79 27.96
CA ASN A 312 21.57 -2.67 28.18
C ASN A 312 21.44 -2.28 29.65
N ILE A 313 21.73 -3.19 30.57
CA ILE A 313 21.63 -2.97 32.02
C ILE A 313 23.02 -2.92 32.64
N ASP A 314 23.87 -3.90 32.32
CA ASP A 314 25.23 -3.98 32.84
C ASP A 314 26.21 -4.20 31.67
N SER A 315 27.04 -3.20 31.38
CA SER A 315 27.99 -3.24 30.26
C SER A 315 29.02 -4.36 30.34
N ASP A 316 29.29 -4.88 31.54
CA ASP A 316 30.26 -5.93 31.79
C ASP A 316 29.65 -7.34 31.76
N ASP A 317 28.32 -7.44 31.58
CA ASP A 317 27.63 -8.71 31.41
C ASP A 317 27.89 -9.30 30.01
N ASN A 318 28.89 -10.19 29.97
CA ASN A 318 29.34 -10.90 28.77
C ASN A 318 28.71 -12.29 28.64
N PHE A 319 27.61 -12.60 29.34
CA PHE A 319 27.02 -13.95 29.36
C PHE A 319 26.82 -14.54 27.96
N PHE A 320 26.09 -13.84 27.08
CA PHE A 320 25.85 -14.31 25.72
C PHE A 320 27.08 -14.23 24.80
N ASP A 321 28.03 -13.31 25.07
CA ASP A 321 29.29 -13.26 24.31
C ASP A 321 30.15 -14.51 24.59
N ASN A 322 30.10 -15.03 25.83
CA ASN A 322 30.82 -16.23 26.23
C ASN A 322 30.12 -17.50 25.72
N VAL A 323 28.81 -17.62 25.99
CA VAL A 323 27.99 -18.80 25.61
C VAL A 323 27.99 -19.01 24.11
N TYR A 324 27.89 -17.93 23.32
CA TYR A 324 27.84 -18.00 21.86
C TYR A 324 29.15 -17.53 21.19
N SER A 325 30.30 -17.77 21.83
CA SER A 325 31.62 -17.31 21.36
C SER A 325 32.03 -17.88 19.98
N GLU A 326 31.57 -19.08 19.63
CA GLU A 326 31.78 -19.71 18.32
C GLU A 326 30.83 -19.20 17.23
N TYR A 327 29.87 -18.33 17.58
CA TYR A 327 28.86 -17.79 16.67
C TYR A 327 29.09 -16.31 16.39
N LYS A 328 28.48 -15.83 15.31
CA LYS A 328 28.53 -14.41 14.95
C LYS A 328 27.47 -13.65 15.73
N ILE A 329 27.91 -12.78 16.63
CA ILE A 329 27.02 -11.95 17.46
C ILE A 329 26.93 -10.54 16.90
N LYS A 330 25.73 -10.14 16.47
CA LYS A 330 25.43 -8.80 15.98
C LYS A 330 24.49 -8.06 16.93
N ARG A 331 24.90 -6.87 17.37
CA ARG A 331 24.09 -5.97 18.20
C ARG A 331 23.29 -5.01 17.32
N VAL A 332 21.98 -4.95 17.53
CA VAL A 332 21.08 -4.14 16.72
C VAL A 332 20.15 -3.30 17.59
N TYR A 333 19.90 -2.04 17.21
CA TYR A 333 18.95 -1.20 17.95
C TYR A 333 17.48 -1.57 17.69
N ALA A 334 16.68 -1.61 18.76
CA ALA A 334 15.21 -1.75 18.74
C ALA A 334 14.56 -0.69 19.63
N THR A 335 13.30 -0.35 19.36
CA THR A 335 12.59 0.73 20.07
C THR A 335 11.62 0.13 21.09
N ARG A 336 11.85 0.29 22.40
CA ARG A 336 10.89 -0.19 23.41
C ARG A 336 9.64 0.70 23.42
N MET A 337 8.55 0.24 22.81
CA MET A 337 7.24 0.91 22.89
C MET A 337 6.46 0.54 24.16
N ILE A 338 6.80 -0.58 24.82
CA ILE A 338 6.06 -1.14 25.94
C ILE A 338 6.79 -0.82 27.27
N ASN A 339 6.87 0.45 27.63
CA ASN A 339 7.22 0.87 28.98
C ASN A 339 6.14 1.81 29.49
N SER A 340 5.58 1.54 30.67
CA SER A 340 4.56 2.37 31.31
C SER A 340 5.09 3.78 31.66
N ASN A 341 6.41 3.94 31.75
CA ASN A 341 7.05 5.22 31.98
C ASN A 341 7.52 5.89 30.67
N SER A 342 7.05 7.12 30.41
CA SER A 342 7.37 7.88 29.20
C SER A 342 8.83 8.30 29.09
N SER A 343 9.52 8.52 30.22
CA SER A 343 10.92 8.95 30.27
C SER A 343 11.94 7.83 30.11
N ALA A 344 11.52 6.56 30.21
CA ALA A 344 12.37 5.37 30.03
C ALA A 344 12.23 4.74 28.62
N ARG A 345 11.58 5.41 27.68
CA ARG A 345 11.50 4.99 26.27
C ARG A 345 12.81 5.35 25.56
N GLY A 346 13.69 4.37 25.38
CA GLY A 346 14.97 4.52 24.66
C GLY A 346 15.19 3.44 23.59
N LYS A 347 16.23 3.63 22.77
CA LYS A 347 16.74 2.57 21.88
C LYS A 347 17.49 1.57 22.75
N ILE A 348 17.03 0.33 22.78
CA ILE A 348 17.76 -0.79 23.40
C ILE A 348 18.53 -1.56 22.33
N LYS A 349 19.57 -2.28 22.73
CA LYS A 349 20.26 -3.24 21.89
C LYS A 349 19.60 -4.62 22.02
N GLU A 350 19.44 -5.28 20.90
CA GLU A 350 19.04 -6.68 20.78
C GLU A 350 20.21 -7.42 20.11
N LEU A 351 20.37 -8.70 20.44
CA LEU A 351 21.35 -9.59 19.85
C LEU A 351 20.70 -10.37 18.71
N ILE A 352 21.41 -10.49 17.60
CA ILE A 352 21.18 -11.47 16.54
C ILE A 352 22.43 -12.34 16.49
N ILE A 353 22.28 -13.62 16.75
CA ILE A 353 23.37 -14.60 16.85
C ILE A 353 23.18 -15.62 15.72
N SER A 354 24.24 -15.96 14.98
CA SER A 354 24.12 -16.85 13.82
C SER A 354 25.38 -17.65 13.51
N ASN A 355 25.23 -18.81 12.87
CA ASN A 355 26.35 -19.65 12.42
C ASN A 355 26.83 -19.35 10.98
N PHE A 356 26.31 -18.29 10.34
CA PHE A 356 26.66 -17.90 8.97
C PHE A 356 26.65 -16.38 8.84
N GLU A 357 27.20 -15.87 7.73
CA GLU A 357 27.22 -14.42 7.49
C GLU A 357 25.86 -13.90 7.04
N GLU A 358 25.53 -12.68 7.46
CA GLU A 358 24.38 -11.98 6.90
C GLU A 358 24.63 -11.66 5.42
N LYS A 359 23.57 -11.66 4.62
CA LYS A 359 23.64 -11.12 3.27
C LYS A 359 23.85 -9.62 3.34
N LYS A 360 24.91 -9.13 2.67
CA LYS A 360 25.01 -7.72 2.31
C LYS A 360 23.87 -7.44 1.33
N MET A 361 22.91 -6.60 1.73
CA MET A 361 21.92 -6.11 0.80
C MET A 361 22.63 -5.18 -0.18
N GLU A 362 22.63 -5.51 -1.47
CA GLU A 362 23.24 -4.67 -2.52
C GLU A 362 22.63 -3.26 -2.56
N ARG A 363 21.39 -3.13 -2.08
CA ARG A 363 20.61 -1.90 -2.01
C ARG A 363 19.97 -1.75 -0.63
N ASP A 364 20.18 -0.61 0.06
CA ASP A 364 19.50 -0.29 1.33
C ASP A 364 18.35 0.68 1.09
N PHE A 365 17.12 0.21 1.30
CA PHE A 365 15.91 0.99 1.11
C PHE A 365 15.85 2.25 1.99
N ASP A 366 16.33 2.19 3.24
CA ASP A 366 16.31 3.37 4.13
C ASP A 366 17.22 4.46 3.61
N MET A 367 18.42 4.08 3.18
CA MET A 367 19.37 5.02 2.60
C MET A 367 18.82 5.57 1.28
N TRP A 368 18.23 4.73 0.44
CA TRP A 368 17.63 5.13 -0.82
C TRP A 368 16.46 6.10 -0.62
N LEU A 369 15.49 5.76 0.23
CA LEU A 369 14.35 6.62 0.57
C LEU A 369 14.78 7.93 1.23
N SER A 370 15.83 7.91 2.06
CA SER A 370 16.35 9.14 2.69
C SER A 370 16.84 10.18 1.67
N SER A 371 17.26 9.71 0.48
CA SER A 371 17.74 10.58 -0.60
C SER A 371 16.64 11.19 -1.47
N PHE A 372 15.37 10.89 -1.19
CA PHE A 372 14.24 11.43 -1.95
C PHE A 372 14.11 12.94 -1.73
N ARG A 373 13.74 13.66 -2.78
CA ARG A 373 13.60 15.12 -2.82
C ARG A 373 12.24 15.59 -2.34
N ASP A 374 12.19 16.82 -1.84
CA ASP A 374 10.94 17.48 -1.44
C ASP A 374 10.19 18.07 -2.64
N SER A 375 10.93 18.42 -3.71
CA SER A 375 10.40 19.04 -4.92
C SER A 375 11.32 18.78 -6.12
N ILE A 376 10.74 18.82 -7.30
CA ILE A 376 11.42 18.87 -8.61
C ILE A 376 10.94 20.06 -9.45
N ALA A 377 10.23 21.01 -8.84
CA ALA A 377 9.80 22.23 -9.51
C ALA A 377 11.01 23.01 -10.03
N ASP A 378 11.02 23.27 -11.34
CA ASP A 378 11.89 24.25 -11.98
C ASP A 378 11.28 25.66 -11.86
N TYR A 379 11.93 26.65 -12.49
CA TYR A 379 11.44 28.03 -12.46
C TYR A 379 10.08 28.18 -13.17
N ASP A 380 9.90 27.49 -14.29
CA ASP A 380 8.71 27.56 -15.14
C ASP A 380 7.50 26.78 -14.58
N TYR A 381 7.73 25.93 -13.56
CA TYR A 381 6.67 25.25 -12.83
C TYR A 381 5.63 26.22 -12.24
N TYR A 382 6.08 27.40 -11.80
CA TYR A 382 5.20 28.34 -11.09
C TYR A 382 4.29 29.11 -12.04
N THR A 383 4.87 29.66 -13.12
CA THR A 383 4.16 30.38 -14.19
C THR A 383 4.99 30.27 -15.46
N ASP A 384 4.36 29.89 -16.57
CA ASP A 384 4.96 29.93 -17.90
C ASP A 384 4.61 31.28 -18.56
N PHE A 385 5.48 32.28 -18.39
CA PHE A 385 5.22 33.63 -18.89
C PHE A 385 5.21 33.72 -20.41
N ASP A 386 6.03 32.94 -21.11
CA ASP A 386 6.03 32.92 -22.58
C ASP A 386 4.68 32.46 -23.12
N LYS A 387 4.08 31.46 -22.50
CA LYS A 387 2.72 31.01 -22.81
C LYS A 387 1.68 32.05 -22.45
N VAL A 388 1.80 32.72 -21.30
CA VAL A 388 0.90 33.82 -20.89
C VAL A 388 0.94 34.91 -21.97
N TYR A 389 2.11 35.41 -22.32
CA TYR A 389 2.28 36.46 -23.33
C TYR A 389 1.74 36.02 -24.70
N LYS A 390 2.08 34.81 -25.16
CA LYS A 390 1.55 34.26 -26.42
C LYS A 390 0.02 34.16 -26.45
N ASN A 391 -0.63 33.91 -25.31
CA ASN A 391 -2.08 33.85 -25.26
C ASN A 391 -2.72 35.24 -25.24
N ILE A 392 -2.10 36.20 -24.57
CA ILE A 392 -2.54 37.61 -24.59
C ILE A 392 -2.35 38.20 -25.99
N ASP A 393 -1.22 37.95 -26.64
CA ASP A 393 -0.92 38.45 -27.99
C ASP A 393 -1.99 38.07 -29.03
N LYS A 394 -2.62 36.89 -28.89
CA LYS A 394 -3.68 36.41 -29.79
C LYS A 394 -4.95 37.25 -29.76
N ILE A 395 -5.21 37.98 -28.67
CA ILE A 395 -6.42 38.79 -28.46
C ILE A 395 -6.06 40.25 -28.09
N ASN A 396 -4.79 40.64 -28.26
CA ASN A 396 -4.28 41.92 -27.81
C ASN A 396 -4.97 43.09 -28.54
N VAL A 397 -5.25 42.93 -29.83
CA VAL A 397 -5.96 43.96 -30.61
C VAL A 397 -7.37 44.16 -30.06
N GLU A 398 -8.09 43.07 -29.85
CA GLU A 398 -9.46 43.07 -29.35
C GLU A 398 -9.56 43.63 -27.91
N LEU A 399 -8.60 43.31 -27.04
CA LEU A 399 -8.49 43.90 -25.70
C LEU A 399 -8.25 45.41 -25.75
N ASN A 400 -7.41 45.89 -26.68
CA ASN A 400 -7.17 47.31 -26.87
C ASN A 400 -8.39 48.05 -27.44
N ILE A 401 -9.21 47.39 -28.27
CA ILE A 401 -10.49 47.96 -28.72
C ILE A 401 -11.46 48.08 -27.53
N LEU A 402 -11.58 47.04 -26.70
CA LEU A 402 -12.44 47.08 -25.50
C LEU A 402 -12.01 48.11 -24.47
N ASN A 403 -10.74 48.53 -24.43
CA ASN A 403 -10.28 49.61 -23.55
C ASN A 403 -11.06 50.92 -23.78
N SER A 404 -11.70 51.11 -24.94
CA SER A 404 -12.56 52.29 -25.18
C SER A 404 -13.76 52.37 -24.24
N LEU A 405 -14.14 51.26 -23.59
CA LEU A 405 -15.25 51.21 -22.64
C LEU A 405 -14.83 51.59 -21.21
N ILE A 406 -13.53 51.63 -20.93
CA ILE A 406 -13.01 51.99 -19.61
C ILE A 406 -13.40 53.45 -19.32
N GLY A 407 -14.19 53.66 -18.26
CA GLY A 407 -14.64 54.99 -17.88
C GLY A 407 -15.82 55.56 -18.66
N SER A 408 -16.44 54.76 -19.54
CA SER A 408 -17.63 55.20 -20.25
C SER A 408 -18.80 55.46 -19.30
N GLU A 409 -19.41 56.65 -19.41
CA GLU A 409 -20.64 57.02 -18.70
C GLU A 409 -21.89 56.29 -19.24
N ASN A 410 -21.84 55.82 -20.50
CA ASN A 410 -22.92 55.10 -21.19
C ASN A 410 -22.46 53.71 -21.68
N ILE A 411 -21.81 52.96 -20.80
CA ILE A 411 -21.09 51.72 -21.16
C ILE A 411 -21.95 50.66 -21.88
N GLU A 412 -23.25 50.56 -21.58
CA GLU A 412 -24.14 49.60 -22.25
C GLU A 412 -24.35 49.93 -23.74
N GLU A 413 -24.58 51.20 -24.08
CA GLU A 413 -24.77 51.66 -25.46
C GLU A 413 -23.45 51.64 -26.24
N ASP A 414 -22.37 52.08 -25.61
CA ASP A 414 -21.03 52.03 -26.19
C ASP A 414 -20.59 50.59 -26.47
N PHE A 415 -20.87 49.65 -25.57
CA PHE A 415 -20.59 48.23 -25.79
C PHE A 415 -21.41 47.67 -26.95
N GLU A 416 -22.69 47.99 -27.05
CA GLU A 416 -23.54 47.56 -28.15
C GLU A 416 -23.00 48.07 -29.51
N ASN A 417 -22.66 49.34 -29.60
CA ASN A 417 -22.02 49.94 -30.78
C ASN A 417 -20.69 49.26 -31.11
N LEU A 418 -19.88 48.96 -30.09
CA LEU A 418 -18.59 48.29 -30.25
C LEU A 418 -18.74 46.89 -30.84
N ILE A 419 -19.62 46.04 -30.29
CA ILE A 419 -19.79 44.65 -30.76
C ILE A 419 -20.54 44.56 -32.09
N GLN A 420 -21.24 45.62 -32.52
CA GLN A 420 -21.80 45.71 -33.86
C GLN A 420 -20.71 46.03 -34.90
N LYS A 421 -19.75 46.88 -34.53
CA LYS A 421 -18.65 47.29 -35.41
C LYS A 421 -17.48 46.30 -35.43
N TYR A 422 -17.18 45.68 -34.29
CA TYR A 422 -16.05 44.78 -34.03
C TYR A 422 -16.52 43.56 -33.22
N PRO A 423 -17.31 42.64 -33.81
CA PRO A 423 -17.85 41.49 -33.07
C PRO A 423 -16.77 40.57 -32.46
N GLU A 424 -15.55 40.58 -33.00
CA GLU A 424 -14.40 39.82 -32.51
C GLU A 424 -14.00 40.16 -31.07
N VAL A 425 -14.34 41.37 -30.58
CA VAL A 425 -14.05 41.75 -29.19
C VAL A 425 -14.72 40.85 -28.16
N LEU A 426 -15.80 40.16 -28.54
CA LEU A 426 -16.45 39.19 -27.68
C LEU A 426 -15.52 38.05 -27.24
N LYS A 427 -14.47 37.72 -28.03
CA LYS A 427 -13.49 36.68 -27.70
C LYS A 427 -12.73 36.96 -26.40
N CYS A 428 -12.62 38.22 -26.00
CA CYS A 428 -11.95 38.62 -24.77
C CYS A 428 -12.78 38.32 -23.52
N ILE A 429 -14.12 38.32 -23.64
CA ILE A 429 -15.04 38.29 -22.51
C ILE A 429 -14.85 37.06 -21.60
N PRO A 430 -14.72 35.81 -22.11
CA PRO A 430 -14.47 34.66 -21.27
C PRO A 430 -13.18 34.79 -20.44
N LEU A 431 -12.10 35.32 -21.03
CA LEU A 431 -10.83 35.48 -20.32
C LEU A 431 -10.96 36.46 -19.16
N LEU A 432 -11.72 37.55 -19.30
CA LEU A 432 -11.93 38.53 -18.22
C LEU A 432 -12.64 37.93 -16.99
N LEU A 433 -13.34 36.81 -17.17
CA LEU A 433 -13.98 36.00 -16.13
C LEU A 433 -13.15 34.79 -15.69
N ALA A 434 -11.89 34.68 -16.14
CA ALA A 434 -11.04 33.53 -15.93
C ALA A 434 -11.62 32.21 -16.49
N VAL A 435 -12.23 32.27 -17.68
CA VAL A 435 -12.81 31.11 -18.39
C VAL A 435 -12.10 30.87 -19.72
N ARG A 436 -11.77 29.61 -20.02
CA ARG A 436 -11.10 29.19 -21.28
C ARG A 436 -12.08 28.80 -22.38
N ALA A 437 -13.30 28.45 -22.03
CA ALA A 437 -14.30 28.01 -22.99
C ALA A 437 -14.78 29.20 -23.83
N SER A 438 -14.86 29.00 -25.14
CA SER A 438 -15.45 29.99 -26.06
C SER A 438 -16.97 29.97 -26.06
N GLU A 439 -17.57 28.96 -25.44
CA GLU A 439 -19.01 28.82 -25.27
C GLU A 439 -19.34 28.73 -23.78
N MET A 440 -20.35 29.47 -23.33
CA MET A 440 -20.79 29.48 -21.95
C MET A 440 -22.28 29.27 -21.87
N TYR A 441 -22.68 28.20 -21.17
CA TYR A 441 -24.06 27.94 -20.82
C TYR A 441 -24.37 28.65 -19.50
N VAL A 442 -25.43 29.46 -19.50
CA VAL A 442 -25.92 30.23 -18.35
C VAL A 442 -27.40 29.96 -18.18
N ILE A 443 -27.82 29.74 -16.94
CA ILE A 443 -29.22 29.56 -16.55
C ILE A 443 -29.54 30.49 -15.38
N ASP A 444 -30.69 31.15 -15.46
CA ASP A 444 -31.26 31.92 -14.34
C ASP A 444 -32.80 31.92 -14.41
N GLY A 445 -33.45 32.78 -13.61
CA GLY A 445 -34.90 32.88 -13.57
C GLY A 445 -35.57 33.37 -14.86
N ASP A 446 -34.79 33.92 -15.80
CA ASP A 446 -35.28 34.45 -17.07
C ASP A 446 -35.11 33.43 -18.23
N GLY A 447 -34.36 32.34 -18.02
CA GLY A 447 -34.23 31.23 -18.97
C GLY A 447 -32.85 30.59 -19.06
N GLU A 448 -32.66 29.82 -20.12
CA GLU A 448 -31.41 29.11 -20.44
C GLU A 448 -30.80 29.65 -21.73
N TYR A 449 -29.52 30.03 -21.69
CA TYR A 449 -28.82 30.65 -22.80
C TYR A 449 -27.44 30.03 -22.99
N THR A 450 -27.06 29.79 -24.25
CA THR A 450 -25.70 29.39 -24.62
C THR A 450 -25.05 30.52 -25.41
N TYR A 451 -24.09 31.20 -24.80
CA TYR A 451 -23.34 32.31 -25.40
C TYR A 451 -22.12 31.77 -26.13
N ASN A 452 -21.95 32.11 -27.41
CA ASN A 452 -20.73 31.83 -28.16
C ASN A 452 -19.94 33.14 -28.35
N PHE A 453 -18.69 33.15 -27.88
CA PHE A 453 -17.82 34.33 -27.89
C PHE A 453 -16.84 34.36 -29.07
N ASN A 454 -16.70 33.25 -29.80
CA ASN A 454 -15.94 33.23 -31.06
C ASN A 454 -16.78 33.70 -32.23
N ASN A 455 -18.04 33.26 -32.29
CA ASN A 455 -19.02 33.58 -33.31
C ASN A 455 -20.29 34.04 -32.61
N LYS A 456 -20.59 35.33 -32.67
CA LYS A 456 -21.78 35.93 -32.05
C LYS A 456 -23.05 35.21 -32.50
N ASN A 457 -23.75 34.55 -31.57
CA ASN A 457 -24.94 33.74 -31.86
C ASN A 457 -26.25 34.32 -31.30
N LEU A 458 -26.16 35.28 -30.37
CA LEU A 458 -27.30 35.95 -29.73
C LEU A 458 -27.35 37.45 -30.07
N SER A 459 -28.47 38.09 -29.75
CA SER A 459 -28.65 39.53 -29.94
C SER A 459 -27.68 40.35 -29.08
N ALA A 460 -27.38 41.59 -29.49
CA ALA A 460 -26.54 42.50 -28.72
C ALA A 460 -27.08 42.70 -27.28
N GLU A 461 -28.41 42.81 -27.14
CA GLU A 461 -29.10 42.89 -25.85
C GLU A 461 -28.76 41.72 -24.91
N GLN A 462 -28.71 40.49 -25.43
CA GLN A 462 -28.35 39.34 -24.60
C GLN A 462 -26.90 39.40 -24.12
N TYR A 463 -25.96 39.85 -24.94
CA TYR A 463 -24.58 40.06 -24.49
C TYR A 463 -24.46 41.22 -23.49
N LYS A 464 -25.28 42.28 -23.59
CA LYS A 464 -25.36 43.31 -22.53
C LYS A 464 -25.86 42.73 -21.21
N ILE A 465 -26.90 41.90 -21.24
CA ILE A 465 -27.40 41.20 -20.05
C ILE A 465 -26.28 40.35 -19.42
N PHE A 466 -25.52 39.60 -20.24
CA PHE A 466 -24.38 38.82 -19.77
C PHE A 466 -23.33 39.70 -19.09
N MET A 467 -22.89 40.79 -19.74
CA MET A 467 -21.88 41.72 -19.21
C MET A 467 -22.33 42.38 -17.89
N ARG A 468 -23.62 42.73 -17.78
CA ARG A 468 -24.21 43.30 -16.56
C ARG A 468 -24.29 42.26 -15.44
N LYS A 469 -24.88 41.09 -15.70
CA LYS A 469 -25.09 40.05 -14.66
C LYS A 469 -23.79 39.43 -14.17
N THR A 470 -22.74 39.40 -14.99
CA THR A 470 -21.40 38.94 -14.57
C THR A 470 -20.59 40.02 -13.84
N GLY A 471 -21.05 41.27 -13.84
CA GLY A 471 -20.36 42.40 -13.21
C GLY A 471 -19.20 42.98 -14.03
N LEU A 472 -19.00 42.56 -15.28
CA LEU A 472 -17.93 43.07 -16.14
C LEU A 472 -18.11 44.55 -16.49
N PHE A 473 -19.35 45.02 -16.67
CA PHE A 473 -19.59 46.45 -16.87
C PHE A 473 -19.18 47.28 -15.65
N ASP A 474 -19.42 46.79 -14.45
CA ASP A 474 -18.99 47.47 -13.23
C ASP A 474 -17.45 47.51 -13.14
N LEU A 475 -16.78 46.39 -13.47
CA LEU A 475 -15.32 46.31 -13.49
C LEU A 475 -14.69 47.33 -14.45
N ILE A 476 -15.27 47.47 -15.65
CA ILE A 476 -14.74 48.31 -16.73
C ILE A 476 -15.18 49.78 -16.58
N GLY A 477 -16.47 50.03 -16.39
CA GLY A 477 -17.08 51.36 -16.40
C GLY A 477 -16.77 52.19 -15.17
N LYS A 478 -16.60 51.57 -13.99
CA LYS A 478 -16.26 52.29 -12.74
C LYS A 478 -14.76 52.56 -12.58
N HIS A 479 -13.95 52.37 -13.63
CA HIS A 479 -12.49 52.51 -13.58
C HIS A 479 -11.83 51.67 -12.46
N ILE A 480 -12.39 50.50 -12.14
CA ILE A 480 -11.75 49.57 -11.18
C ILE A 480 -10.44 49.04 -11.78
N ILE A 481 -10.40 48.90 -13.10
CA ILE A 481 -9.21 48.59 -13.90
C ILE A 481 -8.94 49.71 -14.91
N ASN A 482 -7.66 49.94 -15.20
CA ASN A 482 -7.21 51.02 -16.10
C ASN A 482 -6.78 50.52 -17.48
N ASN A 483 -6.53 49.22 -17.62
CA ASN A 483 -6.10 48.60 -18.87
C ASN A 483 -6.51 47.12 -18.87
N LEU A 484 -7.31 46.71 -19.87
CA LEU A 484 -7.78 45.34 -20.03
C LEU A 484 -6.67 44.37 -20.45
N VAL A 485 -5.62 44.83 -21.13
CA VAL A 485 -4.45 44.01 -21.47
C VAL A 485 -3.70 43.61 -20.20
N ASP A 486 -3.45 44.56 -19.30
CA ASP A 486 -2.77 44.29 -18.02
C ASP A 486 -3.62 43.39 -17.13
N TYR A 487 -4.93 43.68 -17.03
CA TYR A 487 -5.86 42.84 -16.27
C TYR A 487 -5.92 41.42 -16.83
N ALA A 488 -6.10 41.26 -18.15
CA ALA A 488 -6.13 39.95 -18.81
C ALA A 488 -4.81 39.20 -18.62
N THR A 489 -3.66 39.87 -18.68
CA THR A 489 -2.34 39.28 -18.39
C THR A 489 -2.27 38.74 -16.96
N GLY A 490 -2.81 39.47 -15.98
CA GLY A 490 -2.94 39.03 -14.60
C GLY A 490 -3.87 37.81 -14.45
N VAL A 491 -5.02 37.82 -15.12
CA VAL A 491 -5.97 36.69 -15.12
C VAL A 491 -5.35 35.45 -15.76
N GLU A 492 -4.66 35.62 -16.90
CA GLU A 492 -3.98 34.54 -17.62
C GLU A 492 -2.84 33.93 -16.77
N THR A 493 -2.10 34.76 -16.05
CA THR A 493 -1.12 34.32 -15.04
C THR A 493 -1.79 33.50 -13.94
N GLY A 494 -2.94 33.95 -13.44
CA GLY A 494 -3.76 33.21 -12.46
C GLY A 494 -4.22 31.84 -12.98
N LEU A 495 -4.73 31.80 -14.22
CA LEU A 495 -5.15 30.57 -14.89
C LEU A 495 -4.00 29.59 -15.10
N ASP A 496 -2.82 30.08 -15.50
CA ASP A 496 -1.64 29.24 -15.69
C ASP A 496 -1.16 28.62 -14.35
N SER A 497 -1.21 29.40 -13.26
CA SER A 497 -0.90 28.92 -11.91
C SER A 497 -1.91 27.87 -11.41
N ASN A 498 -3.18 27.93 -11.81
CA ASN A 498 -4.18 26.92 -11.46
C ASN A 498 -3.95 25.60 -12.19
N ALA A 499 -3.35 25.63 -13.39
CA ALA A 499 -2.99 24.44 -14.15
C ALA A 499 -1.82 23.63 -13.55
N ARG A 500 -1.18 24.11 -12.47
CA ARG A 500 -0.05 23.43 -11.78
C ARG A 500 -0.37 22.01 -11.31
N LYS A 501 -1.63 21.68 -11.02
CA LYS A 501 -2.06 20.37 -10.52
C LYS A 501 -1.62 19.20 -11.41
N ASN A 502 -1.42 19.44 -12.71
CA ASN A 502 -1.01 18.41 -13.67
C ASN A 502 0.48 18.48 -14.07
N ARG A 503 1.24 19.51 -13.63
CA ARG A 503 2.65 19.71 -14.06
C ARG A 503 3.64 18.76 -13.37
N GLY A 504 3.32 18.28 -12.16
CA GLY A 504 4.25 17.46 -11.38
C GLY A 504 4.63 16.13 -12.05
N GLY A 505 3.72 15.50 -12.79
CA GLY A 505 4.01 14.29 -13.58
C GLY A 505 4.97 14.60 -14.74
N HIS A 506 4.63 15.61 -15.54
CA HIS A 506 5.46 16.05 -16.66
C HIS A 506 6.86 16.52 -16.24
N LEU A 507 7.02 17.12 -15.06
CA LEU A 507 8.34 17.48 -14.55
C LEU A 507 9.24 16.25 -14.35
N MET A 508 8.69 15.16 -13.81
CA MET A 508 9.47 13.94 -13.61
C MET A 508 9.81 13.28 -14.96
N GLU A 509 8.85 13.22 -15.88
CA GLU A 509 9.07 12.73 -17.24
C GLU A 509 10.18 13.52 -17.94
N ASN A 510 10.10 14.86 -17.92
CA ASN A 510 11.09 15.74 -18.55
C ASN A 510 12.47 15.57 -17.92
N LEU A 511 12.53 15.43 -16.59
CA LEU A 511 13.79 15.20 -15.89
C LEU A 511 14.42 13.88 -16.34
N VAL A 512 13.67 12.78 -16.32
CA VAL A 512 14.15 11.46 -16.77
C VAL A 512 14.57 11.50 -18.24
N GLU A 513 13.77 12.13 -19.11
CA GLU A 513 14.08 12.31 -20.54
C GLU A 513 15.42 13.05 -20.72
N SER A 514 15.70 14.09 -19.94
CA SER A 514 16.97 14.82 -20.00
C SER A 514 18.17 13.92 -19.71
N PHE A 515 18.05 12.97 -18.78
CA PHE A 515 19.10 11.99 -18.48
C PHE A 515 19.23 10.92 -19.55
N ILE A 516 18.12 10.48 -20.16
CA ILE A 516 18.11 9.55 -21.30
C ILE A 516 18.85 10.16 -22.49
N VAL A 517 18.52 11.42 -22.84
CA VAL A 517 19.19 12.15 -23.94
C VAL A 517 20.67 12.38 -23.62
N LYS A 518 20.99 12.77 -22.38
CA LYS A 518 22.38 12.95 -21.92
C LYS A 518 23.22 11.67 -21.99
N ALA A 519 22.59 10.51 -21.83
CA ALA A 519 23.23 9.20 -22.01
C ALA A 519 23.46 8.82 -23.49
N GLY A 520 23.02 9.64 -24.45
CA GLY A 520 23.26 9.45 -25.87
C GLY A 520 22.13 8.76 -26.65
N PHE A 521 21.01 8.47 -25.98
CA PHE A 521 19.81 7.97 -26.66
C PHE A 521 19.14 9.09 -27.47
N LYS A 522 18.67 8.74 -28.67
CA LYS A 522 18.05 9.62 -29.65
C LYS A 522 16.59 9.25 -29.83
N LYS A 523 15.73 10.26 -29.71
CA LYS A 523 14.29 10.14 -29.86
C LYS A 523 13.94 9.56 -31.22
N ASP A 524 12.94 8.67 -31.25
CA ASP A 524 12.41 7.99 -32.42
C ASP A 524 13.44 7.10 -33.16
N LYS A 525 14.58 6.82 -32.53
CA LYS A 525 15.61 5.91 -33.04
C LYS A 525 15.88 4.75 -32.09
N ASN A 526 16.28 5.07 -30.86
CA ASN A 526 16.58 4.06 -29.82
C ASN A 526 15.93 4.38 -28.46
N TYR A 527 15.30 5.54 -28.31
CA TYR A 527 14.24 5.73 -27.32
C TYR A 527 12.98 6.33 -27.96
N PHE A 528 11.82 6.00 -27.39
CA PHE A 528 10.50 6.41 -27.84
C PHE A 528 9.73 6.95 -26.62
N LYS A 529 8.97 8.03 -26.80
CA LYS A 529 8.16 8.67 -25.74
C LYS A 529 6.69 8.28 -25.93
N GLU A 530 5.99 7.95 -24.84
CA GLU A 530 4.58 7.56 -24.82
C GLU A 530 4.22 6.41 -25.79
N MET A 531 4.91 5.27 -25.67
CA MET A 531 4.75 4.15 -26.60
C MET A 531 3.83 3.06 -26.06
N ASN A 532 2.93 2.57 -26.91
CA ASN A 532 2.01 1.48 -26.59
C ASN A 532 2.63 0.10 -26.85
N ILE A 533 2.16 -0.91 -26.11
CA ILE A 533 2.56 -2.31 -26.30
C ILE A 533 2.32 -2.80 -27.74
N THR A 534 1.17 -2.49 -28.34
CA THR A 534 0.85 -2.95 -29.71
C THR A 534 1.88 -2.45 -30.71
N THR A 535 2.29 -1.18 -30.59
CA THR A 535 3.35 -0.60 -31.44
C THR A 535 4.69 -1.30 -31.26
N MET A 536 5.01 -1.75 -30.05
CA MET A 536 6.25 -2.50 -29.80
C MET A 536 6.20 -3.91 -30.43
N ILE A 537 5.06 -4.58 -30.34
CA ILE A 537 4.83 -5.89 -30.98
C ILE A 537 4.99 -5.74 -32.49
N ASP A 538 4.32 -4.75 -33.08
CA ASP A 538 4.33 -4.52 -34.54
C ASP A 538 5.73 -4.16 -35.07
N LEU A 539 6.52 -3.39 -34.32
CA LEU A 539 7.83 -2.93 -34.77
C LEU A 539 8.94 -3.96 -34.56
N TRP A 540 8.86 -4.78 -33.50
CA TRP A 540 9.99 -5.59 -33.03
C TRP A 540 9.70 -7.08 -32.86
N ASP A 541 8.50 -7.53 -33.21
CA ASP A 541 8.09 -8.95 -33.17
C ASP A 541 8.36 -9.62 -31.82
N ILE A 542 8.07 -8.90 -30.73
CA ILE A 542 8.24 -9.38 -29.36
C ILE A 542 6.89 -9.86 -28.79
N ASP A 543 6.89 -11.02 -28.12
CA ASP A 543 5.71 -11.53 -27.43
C ASP A 543 5.51 -10.81 -26.08
N LEU A 544 4.62 -9.83 -26.07
CA LEU A 544 4.20 -9.13 -24.86
C LEU A 544 2.82 -9.59 -24.36
N SER A 545 2.39 -10.81 -24.72
CA SER A 545 1.10 -11.38 -24.33
C SER A 545 0.91 -11.43 -22.80
N ALA A 546 1.98 -11.66 -22.05
CA ALA A 546 1.95 -11.72 -20.58
C ALA A 546 1.51 -10.40 -19.91
N ILE A 547 1.73 -9.26 -20.57
CA ILE A 547 1.35 -7.91 -20.08
C ILE A 547 0.29 -7.22 -20.95
N SER A 548 -0.14 -7.90 -22.00
CA SER A 548 -1.24 -7.52 -22.87
C SER A 548 -2.54 -8.02 -22.26
N ASN A 549 -3.41 -7.10 -21.82
CA ASN A 549 -4.72 -7.40 -21.21
C ASN A 549 -5.75 -7.99 -22.21
N GLN A 550 -5.35 -8.94 -23.07
CA GLN A 550 -6.17 -9.59 -24.08
C GLN A 550 -7.03 -8.59 -24.90
N GLY A 551 -6.45 -7.42 -25.23
CA GLY A 551 -7.09 -6.39 -26.06
C GLY A 551 -8.14 -5.49 -25.37
N LYS A 552 -8.32 -5.52 -24.04
CA LYS A 552 -9.33 -4.66 -23.36
C LYS A 552 -8.83 -3.27 -22.94
N SER A 553 -7.53 -3.10 -22.68
CA SER A 553 -6.91 -1.80 -22.44
C SER A 553 -5.44 -1.85 -22.86
N GLU A 554 -5.01 -0.91 -23.68
CA GLU A 554 -3.64 -0.84 -24.18
C GLU A 554 -2.75 -0.13 -23.16
N LYS A 555 -1.73 -0.85 -22.65
CA LYS A 555 -0.75 -0.25 -21.74
C LYS A 555 0.21 0.61 -22.56
N ARG A 556 0.37 1.85 -22.10
CA ARG A 556 1.31 2.84 -22.61
C ARG A 556 2.40 3.05 -21.56
N PHE A 557 3.66 3.06 -22.00
CA PHE A 557 4.81 3.41 -21.16
C PHE A 557 5.23 4.86 -21.44
N ASP A 558 5.68 5.58 -20.42
CA ASP A 558 6.17 6.96 -20.55
C ASP A 558 7.37 7.01 -21.52
N PHE A 559 8.27 6.03 -21.40
CA PHE A 559 9.38 5.84 -22.33
C PHE A 559 9.61 4.37 -22.65
N VAL A 560 10.14 4.12 -23.83
CA VAL A 560 10.67 2.81 -24.23
C VAL A 560 12.07 3.00 -24.78
N ILE A 561 13.05 2.27 -24.24
CA ILE A 561 14.41 2.23 -24.78
C ILE A 561 14.63 0.87 -25.42
N LYS A 562 15.14 0.85 -26.66
CA LYS A 562 15.54 -0.37 -27.35
C LYS A 562 17.05 -0.41 -27.52
N THR A 563 17.64 -1.47 -26.99
CA THR A 563 19.04 -1.86 -27.20
C THR A 563 19.09 -3.07 -28.12
N ASP A 564 20.30 -3.53 -28.47
CA ASP A 564 20.49 -4.72 -29.29
C ASP A 564 20.01 -6.01 -28.58
N LYS A 565 19.99 -6.01 -27.25
CA LYS A 565 19.69 -7.22 -26.43
C LYS A 565 18.36 -7.16 -25.70
N MET A 566 17.84 -5.96 -25.45
CA MET A 566 16.74 -5.76 -24.50
C MET A 566 15.88 -4.55 -24.86
N ILE A 567 14.59 -4.65 -24.62
CA ILE A 567 13.62 -3.56 -24.64
C ILE A 567 13.28 -3.19 -23.19
N TYR A 568 13.34 -1.91 -22.86
CA TYR A 568 13.06 -1.40 -21.53
C TYR A 568 11.79 -0.56 -21.55
N GLY A 569 10.72 -1.05 -20.92
CA GLY A 569 9.51 -0.26 -20.67
C GLY A 569 9.69 0.58 -19.42
N ILE A 570 9.55 1.90 -19.51
CA ILE A 570 9.89 2.83 -18.45
C ILE A 570 8.65 3.61 -17.99
N GLU A 571 8.47 3.67 -16.68
CA GLU A 571 7.46 4.50 -16.02
C GLU A 571 8.13 5.50 -15.08
N THR A 572 7.52 6.68 -14.93
CA THR A 572 8.05 7.75 -14.11
C THR A 572 6.96 8.35 -13.23
N ASN A 573 7.30 8.69 -11.98
CA ASN A 573 6.39 9.47 -11.14
C ASN A 573 7.10 10.21 -10.02
N PHE A 574 6.52 11.34 -9.62
CA PHE A 574 6.95 12.12 -8.47
C PHE A 574 5.77 12.40 -7.55
N TYR A 575 5.87 11.98 -6.29
CA TYR A 575 4.80 12.18 -5.31
C TYR A 575 5.23 13.12 -4.19
N ARG A 576 4.73 14.36 -4.23
CA ARG A 576 5.00 15.35 -3.18
C ARG A 576 4.23 15.07 -1.90
N SER A 577 3.02 14.52 -2.00
CA SER A 577 2.12 14.22 -0.88
C SER A 577 1.72 12.75 -0.86
N GLY A 578 1.30 12.27 0.31
CA GLY A 578 0.75 10.91 0.50
C GLY A 578 -0.59 10.70 -0.22
N GLY A 579 -1.02 9.44 -0.33
CA GLY A 579 -2.36 9.11 -0.84
C GLY A 579 -2.53 7.64 -1.20
N SER A 580 -3.75 7.24 -1.56
CA SER A 580 -4.03 5.88 -2.05
C SER A 580 -3.32 5.59 -3.37
N LYS A 581 -3.27 6.57 -4.28
CA LYS A 581 -2.67 6.44 -5.63
C LYS A 581 -1.27 5.83 -5.61
N LEU A 582 -0.37 6.34 -4.78
CA LEU A 582 1.00 5.84 -4.69
C LEU A 582 1.10 4.41 -4.09
N ASN A 583 0.19 4.03 -3.19
CA ASN A 583 0.10 2.64 -2.74
C ASN A 583 -0.32 1.69 -3.86
N GLU A 584 -1.29 2.12 -4.68
CA GLU A 584 -1.75 1.37 -5.86
C GLU A 584 -0.66 1.28 -6.93
N THR A 585 0.04 2.38 -7.20
CA THR A 585 1.16 2.41 -8.16
C THR A 585 2.27 1.44 -7.76
N ALA A 586 2.75 1.47 -6.52
CA ALA A 586 3.79 0.53 -6.06
C ALA A 586 3.37 -0.92 -6.27
N ARG A 587 2.13 -1.27 -5.90
CA ARG A 587 1.60 -2.63 -6.09
C ARG A 587 1.46 -3.02 -7.55
N SER A 588 0.92 -2.11 -8.37
CA SER A 588 0.74 -2.33 -9.80
C SER A 588 2.09 -2.59 -10.48
N TYR A 589 3.09 -1.76 -10.17
CA TYR A 589 4.41 -1.83 -10.79
C TYR A 589 5.24 -2.99 -10.28
N LYS A 590 5.05 -3.41 -9.02
CA LYS A 590 5.59 -4.68 -8.51
C LYS A 590 5.08 -5.87 -9.33
N ASN A 591 3.77 -5.96 -9.59
CA ASN A 591 3.21 -7.05 -10.39
C ASN A 591 3.71 -7.00 -11.84
N LEU A 592 3.72 -5.80 -12.44
CA LEU A 592 4.23 -5.61 -13.79
C LEU A 592 5.70 -6.05 -13.91
N SER A 593 6.53 -5.75 -12.91
CA SER A 593 7.92 -6.24 -12.86
C SER A 593 7.98 -7.77 -12.87
N LEU A 594 7.18 -8.44 -12.02
CA LEU A 594 7.16 -9.89 -11.93
C LEU A 594 6.63 -10.57 -13.20
N GLU A 595 5.62 -9.97 -13.84
CA GLU A 595 5.07 -10.46 -15.11
C GLU A 595 6.11 -10.30 -16.24
N THR A 596 6.79 -9.15 -16.29
CA THR A 596 7.81 -8.87 -17.32
C THR A 596 9.08 -9.67 -17.15
N ASP A 597 9.42 -10.13 -15.94
CA ASP A 597 10.55 -11.04 -15.70
C ASP A 597 10.38 -12.41 -16.39
N THR A 598 9.17 -12.74 -16.87
CA THR A 598 8.90 -13.96 -17.65
C THR A 598 9.07 -13.77 -19.16
N ILE A 599 9.33 -12.54 -19.62
CA ILE A 599 9.42 -12.19 -21.04
C ILE A 599 10.90 -12.04 -21.44
N ASP A 600 11.37 -12.94 -22.29
CA ASP A 600 12.73 -12.84 -22.83
C ASP A 600 12.87 -11.59 -23.72
N GLY A 601 13.89 -10.79 -23.45
CA GLY A 601 14.19 -9.57 -24.23
C GLY A 601 13.38 -8.33 -23.86
N PHE A 602 12.57 -8.39 -22.79
CA PHE A 602 11.88 -7.21 -22.22
C PHE A 602 12.15 -7.08 -20.72
N THR A 603 12.26 -5.85 -20.23
CA THR A 603 12.29 -5.59 -18.78
C THR A 603 11.60 -4.28 -18.43
N PHE A 604 11.00 -4.25 -17.24
CA PHE A 604 10.33 -3.07 -16.72
C PHE A 604 11.24 -2.24 -15.80
N VAL A 605 11.30 -0.93 -16.02
CA VAL A 605 12.09 0.03 -15.24
C VAL A 605 11.18 1.11 -14.67
N TRP A 606 11.38 1.44 -13.41
CA TRP A 606 10.57 2.44 -12.72
C TRP A 606 11.44 3.52 -12.06
N PHE A 607 11.25 4.77 -12.48
CA PHE A 607 11.84 5.93 -11.83
C PHE A 607 10.81 6.60 -10.91
N THR A 608 11.11 6.71 -9.62
CA THR A 608 10.21 7.32 -8.64
C THR A 608 10.95 8.12 -7.58
N ASP A 609 10.34 9.22 -7.14
CA ASP A 609 10.89 10.09 -6.09
C ASP A 609 9.76 10.86 -5.38
N GLY A 610 10.11 11.67 -4.39
CA GLY A 610 9.21 12.56 -3.66
C GLY A 610 8.87 12.07 -2.25
N LYS A 611 8.91 12.99 -1.27
CA LYS A 611 8.62 12.66 0.14
C LYS A 611 7.23 12.09 0.42
N GLY A 612 6.28 12.19 -0.50
CA GLY A 612 4.95 11.57 -0.38
C GLY A 612 5.01 10.07 -0.11
N TRP A 613 6.08 9.40 -0.59
CA TRP A 613 6.33 7.99 -0.32
C TRP A 613 6.55 7.63 1.14
N SER A 614 6.90 8.59 2.00
CA SER A 614 7.02 8.35 3.45
C SER A 614 5.73 7.78 4.05
N ASN A 615 4.57 8.16 3.50
CA ASN A 615 3.24 7.69 3.93
C ASN A 615 2.85 6.32 3.35
N ALA A 616 3.54 5.84 2.30
CA ALA A 616 3.34 4.52 1.69
C ALA A 616 4.61 3.68 1.69
N ARG A 617 5.46 3.96 2.67
CA ARG A 617 6.80 3.39 2.79
C ARG A 617 6.79 1.87 2.67
N HIS A 618 5.84 1.20 3.31
CA HIS A 618 5.77 -0.25 3.34
C HIS A 618 5.57 -0.87 1.95
N ASN A 619 4.61 -0.38 1.15
CA ASN A 619 4.37 -0.90 -0.20
C ASN A 619 5.54 -0.58 -1.14
N LEU A 620 6.16 0.60 -1.00
CA LEU A 620 7.35 0.95 -1.78
C LEU A 620 8.54 0.07 -1.40
N GLU A 621 8.77 -0.20 -0.11
CA GLU A 621 9.84 -1.08 0.38
C GLU A 621 9.67 -2.50 -0.14
N GLU A 622 8.43 -3.04 -0.11
CA GLU A 622 8.15 -4.34 -0.70
C GLU A 622 8.37 -4.39 -2.22
N THR A 623 8.11 -3.29 -2.91
CA THR A 623 8.38 -3.18 -4.35
C THR A 623 9.88 -3.07 -4.58
N PHE A 624 10.59 -2.32 -3.75
CA PHE A 624 12.04 -2.15 -3.80
C PHE A 624 12.80 -3.46 -3.57
N ASP A 625 12.32 -4.29 -2.64
CA ASP A 625 12.89 -5.62 -2.33
C ASP A 625 12.79 -6.60 -3.51
N VAL A 626 11.75 -6.46 -4.34
CA VAL A 626 11.43 -7.42 -5.42
C VAL A 626 11.90 -6.90 -6.78
N MET A 627 11.68 -5.61 -7.05
CA MET A 627 11.95 -4.99 -8.34
C MET A 627 13.44 -4.61 -8.45
N LYS A 628 14.13 -5.25 -9.39
CA LYS A 628 15.55 -4.99 -9.66
C LYS A 628 15.80 -3.58 -10.20
N HIS A 629 14.91 -3.08 -11.07
CA HIS A 629 15.08 -1.83 -11.81
C HIS A 629 14.17 -0.70 -11.31
N ILE A 630 14.25 -0.40 -10.02
CA ILE A 630 13.60 0.78 -9.41
C ILE A 630 14.67 1.77 -8.93
N TYR A 631 14.52 3.03 -9.35
CA TYR A 631 15.54 4.06 -9.18
C TYR A 631 14.92 5.42 -8.83
N ASN A 632 15.70 6.27 -8.17
CA ASN A 632 15.28 7.63 -7.83
C ASN A 632 16.13 8.69 -8.57
N ILE A 633 15.92 9.98 -8.26
CA ILE A 633 16.64 11.06 -8.93
C ILE A 633 18.14 11.02 -8.63
N LYS A 634 18.51 10.65 -7.41
CA LYS A 634 19.93 10.50 -7.04
C LYS A 634 20.61 9.39 -7.85
N ASP A 635 19.90 8.32 -8.18
CA ASP A 635 20.42 7.25 -9.05
C ASP A 635 20.63 7.76 -10.48
N LEU A 636 19.70 8.57 -11.02
CA LEU A 636 19.86 9.24 -12.32
C LEU A 636 21.12 10.12 -12.36
N GLU A 637 21.33 10.94 -11.33
CA GLU A 637 22.52 11.79 -11.18
C GLU A 637 23.82 10.98 -11.11
N ASN A 638 23.77 9.80 -10.50
CA ASN A 638 24.89 8.85 -10.44
C ASN A 638 25.05 7.99 -11.71
N GLY A 639 24.37 8.37 -12.81
CA GLY A 639 24.54 7.80 -14.13
C GLY A 639 23.92 6.41 -14.28
N VAL A 640 22.84 6.09 -13.56
CA VAL A 640 22.19 4.76 -13.66
C VAL A 640 21.74 4.41 -15.08
N VAL A 641 21.29 5.40 -15.86
CA VAL A 641 20.87 5.25 -17.27
C VAL A 641 21.96 4.55 -18.10
N ASN A 642 23.22 4.99 -17.97
CA ASN A 642 24.36 4.39 -18.69
C ASN A 642 24.74 2.99 -18.18
N LYS A 643 24.32 2.61 -16.97
CA LYS A 643 24.65 1.32 -16.36
C LYS A 643 23.62 0.25 -16.71
N ILE A 644 22.36 0.63 -16.89
CA ILE A 644 21.26 -0.33 -17.02
C ILE A 644 20.85 -0.56 -18.48
N PHE A 645 20.97 0.47 -19.33
CA PHE A 645 20.64 0.38 -20.76
C PHE A 645 21.93 0.15 -21.55
N VAL A 646 22.26 -1.13 -21.80
CA VAL A 646 23.54 -1.55 -22.40
C VAL A 646 23.31 -2.45 -23.59
#